data_AF-B1PLI6-F1
#
_entry.id   AF-B1PLI6-F1
#
_cell.length_a   1.000
_cell.length_b   1.000
_cell.length_c   1.000
_cell.angle_alpha   90.00
_cell.angle_beta   90.00
_cell.angle_gamma   90.00
#
_symmetry.space_group_name_H-M   'P 1'
#
loop_
_entity.id
_entity.type
_entity.pdbx_description
1 polymer ?
#
loop_
_entity_poly.entity_id
_entity_poly.type
_entity_poly.pdbx_seq_one_letter_code
_entity_poly.pdbx_strand_id
1 'polypeptide(L)'
;MKKIFKLFGAFLIAALMGAFSACNILDPNHGLEDLGLGIKVFFPTKVVTGQPMTINGSGFLGAREIVFPGNVKVTDFEIVSNDMIRVTAPAGIAAEGGKLVINTADQTAESRLDLTLGSTQVSGFSKQEGEEIAVGEQLTIYGQDLEFINKIELLDADNNPLYVDEINFYRKGSSEVIVTIPKQVLIGTFAGKIHTYDGREFSIPELMYTAAGGGHWETTETTIWDQETAFADWSATIVIGPEKFADVKEGDIIRVYIKDKGDDYNPIFKHVDSWGDWNEFQANKTDEDGYFEAPVPADAIPELQTSGLRFQGIGFTIVKVGLIQETWVDGGGHWETQKSVIWDQETAFADWSATIVIGPEQFADVVEGGIIRVYIKDKGDDYNPIFKHVDSWGDWNEFQANKTDEDGYFEAPVPADAIPELQTSGLRFQGIGFTIVKVELIQDVWVDGGGHWESQKIVLWDQETAFADWSATIVIGPEQFANVVEGGIIRVYIKDKGDDYNPIFKHVDSWGDWNEFQANKVDEDGYFEAPVPAEAIEELQTSGLRFQGIGFTITKVELLQDVWVDGGGTGGDTGPVAIWDQETVFGDWSATIVIGPEKFTDVKNGDVIRVYIKDKGDDYNPIYKHVDSWGDWNEFQANKVDEDGYFEAPVPAEAIEELQTSGLRFQGIGFTITKVELIPA
;
A
#
# COMPACT_ATOMS: atom_id res chain seq x y z
N MET A 1 -11.59 -18.75 -36.93
CA MET A 1 -10.82 -18.42 -35.71
C MET A 1 -9.82 -19.55 -35.48
N LYS A 2 -8.56 -19.40 -35.94
CA LYS A 2 -7.61 -20.52 -36.14
C LYS A 2 -6.15 -20.16 -35.76
N LYS A 3 -5.91 -19.19 -34.88
CA LYS A 3 -4.54 -18.70 -34.60
C LYS A 3 -4.18 -18.47 -33.12
N ILE A 4 -4.78 -19.21 -32.19
CA ILE A 4 -4.40 -19.16 -30.76
C ILE A 4 -3.86 -20.51 -30.21
N PHE A 5 -3.95 -21.61 -30.96
CA PHE A 5 -3.54 -22.95 -30.50
C PHE A 5 -2.07 -23.35 -30.77
N LYS A 6 -1.17 -22.42 -31.16
CA LYS A 6 0.19 -22.79 -31.61
C LYS A 6 1.32 -22.58 -30.59
N LEU A 7 1.07 -22.02 -29.41
CA LEU A 7 2.15 -21.74 -28.43
C LEU A 7 2.32 -22.80 -27.33
N PHE A 8 1.38 -23.74 -27.15
CA PHE A 8 1.50 -24.81 -26.16
C PHE A 8 2.10 -26.14 -26.69
N GLY A 9 2.32 -26.25 -28.01
CA GLY A 9 2.71 -27.51 -28.65
C GLY A 9 4.22 -27.79 -28.74
N ALA A 10 5.09 -26.84 -28.42
CA ALA A 10 6.55 -26.98 -28.66
C ALA A 10 7.37 -27.37 -27.42
N PHE A 11 6.78 -27.38 -26.23
CA PHE A 11 7.48 -27.45 -24.94
C PHE A 11 7.80 -28.87 -24.42
N LEU A 12 7.82 -29.91 -25.26
CA LEU A 12 7.86 -31.30 -24.72
C LEU A 12 8.68 -32.30 -25.53
N ILE A 13 9.76 -31.90 -26.23
CA ILE A 13 10.54 -32.87 -27.02
C ILE A 13 12.01 -33.01 -26.57
N ALA A 14 12.50 -32.30 -25.55
CA ALA A 14 13.95 -32.26 -25.27
C ALA A 14 14.40 -32.63 -23.84
N ALA A 15 13.67 -33.46 -23.08
CA ALA A 15 14.07 -33.82 -21.71
C ALA A 15 14.02 -35.32 -21.41
N LEU A 16 14.61 -36.16 -22.27
CA LEU A 16 14.64 -37.62 -22.04
C LEU A 16 15.92 -38.33 -22.49
N MET A 17 17.10 -37.78 -22.17
CA MET A 17 18.36 -38.55 -22.19
C MET A 17 19.25 -38.20 -20.99
N GLY A 18 19.10 -38.90 -19.85
CA GLY A 18 20.01 -38.64 -18.73
C GLY A 18 19.80 -39.31 -17.37
N ALA A 19 19.18 -40.48 -17.26
CA ALA A 19 19.31 -41.29 -16.03
C ALA A 19 19.16 -42.79 -16.32
N PHE A 20 20.29 -43.45 -16.60
CA PHE A 20 20.45 -44.89 -16.41
C PHE A 20 21.73 -45.15 -15.62
N SER A 21 21.56 -45.53 -14.36
CA SER A 21 22.33 -46.60 -13.73
C SER A 21 21.64 -47.05 -12.44
N ALA A 22 20.70 -47.99 -12.57
CA ALA A 22 20.49 -49.09 -11.63
C ALA A 22 19.26 -49.94 -12.02
N CYS A 23 19.45 -50.85 -12.98
CA CYS A 23 19.07 -52.26 -12.91
C CYS A 23 19.31 -52.88 -14.29
N ASN A 24 20.24 -53.82 -14.37
CA ASN A 24 20.51 -54.65 -15.55
C ASN A 24 19.26 -55.41 -16.00
N ILE A 25 18.51 -54.84 -16.95
CA ILE A 25 17.65 -55.58 -17.88
C ILE A 25 17.90 -55.00 -19.28
N LEU A 26 19.10 -55.20 -19.81
CA LEU A 26 19.39 -54.99 -21.22
C LEU A 26 20.03 -56.27 -21.74
N ASP A 27 19.19 -57.15 -22.28
CA ASP A 27 19.62 -58.09 -23.31
C ASP A 27 19.96 -57.25 -24.57
N PRO A 28 21.20 -57.29 -25.09
CA PRO A 28 21.62 -56.49 -26.23
C PRO A 28 20.92 -56.84 -27.55
N ASN A 29 20.10 -57.90 -27.59
CA ASN A 29 19.38 -58.33 -28.79
C ASN A 29 17.93 -57.81 -28.88
N HIS A 30 17.44 -57.05 -27.89
CA HIS A 30 16.09 -56.52 -27.89
C HIS A 30 16.15 -54.99 -28.04
N GLY A 31 15.73 -54.47 -29.20
CA GLY A 31 15.52 -53.04 -29.40
C GLY A 31 14.40 -52.51 -28.49
N LEU A 32 14.28 -51.18 -28.33
CA LEU A 32 13.18 -50.50 -27.61
C LEU A 32 11.77 -50.90 -28.09
N GLU A 33 11.68 -51.65 -29.20
CA GLU A 33 10.48 -52.27 -29.75
C GLU A 33 9.94 -53.44 -28.89
N ASP A 34 10.69 -53.93 -27.88
CA ASP A 34 10.32 -55.15 -27.12
C ASP A 34 10.06 -54.94 -25.60
N LEU A 35 9.89 -53.70 -25.14
CA LEU A 35 9.57 -53.42 -23.72
C LEU A 35 8.08 -53.57 -23.38
N GLY A 36 7.21 -53.72 -24.38
CA GLY A 36 5.75 -53.74 -24.20
C GLY A 36 5.16 -52.39 -23.78
N LEU A 37 3.83 -52.34 -23.66
CA LEU A 37 3.13 -51.15 -23.19
C LEU A 37 3.47 -50.89 -21.71
N GLY A 38 3.92 -49.67 -21.39
CA GLY A 38 4.28 -49.32 -20.02
C GLY A 38 4.23 -47.82 -19.77
N ILE A 39 3.72 -47.44 -18.59
CA ILE A 39 3.79 -46.05 -18.09
C ILE A 39 4.99 -45.94 -17.15
N LYS A 40 5.94 -45.07 -17.48
CA LYS A 40 7.14 -44.84 -16.66
C LYS A 40 6.92 -43.71 -15.66
N VAL A 41 6.43 -42.57 -16.14
CA VAL A 41 6.18 -41.35 -15.35
C VAL A 41 5.13 -40.50 -16.05
N PHE A 42 4.47 -39.61 -15.31
CA PHE A 42 3.63 -38.57 -15.87
C PHE A 42 3.81 -37.29 -15.05
N PHE A 43 3.58 -36.14 -15.69
CA PHE A 43 3.67 -34.84 -15.06
C PHE A 43 2.52 -33.94 -15.56
N PRO A 44 1.88 -33.16 -14.68
CA PRO A 44 2.04 -33.12 -13.23
C PRO A 44 1.46 -34.36 -12.52
N THR A 45 1.85 -34.62 -11.27
CA THR A 45 1.29 -35.72 -10.44
C THR A 45 0.09 -35.30 -9.59
N LYS A 46 -0.14 -34.00 -9.44
CA LYS A 46 -1.36 -33.40 -8.90
C LYS A 46 -1.92 -32.44 -9.95
N VAL A 47 -3.19 -32.59 -10.29
CA VAL A 47 -3.81 -31.80 -11.36
C VAL A 47 -5.19 -31.29 -10.98
N VAL A 48 -5.65 -30.25 -11.66
CA VAL A 48 -7.06 -29.86 -11.69
C VAL A 48 -7.67 -30.11 -13.07
N THR A 49 -9.00 -30.04 -13.15
CA THR A 49 -9.74 -30.26 -14.40
C THR A 49 -9.26 -29.29 -15.48
N GLY A 50 -9.01 -29.81 -16.69
CA GLY A 50 -8.57 -28.99 -17.83
C GLY A 50 -7.07 -28.73 -17.90
N GLN A 51 -6.28 -29.19 -16.91
CA GLN A 51 -4.84 -29.00 -16.92
C GLN A 51 -4.14 -29.93 -17.93
N PRO A 52 -3.22 -29.42 -18.77
CA PRO A 52 -2.45 -30.27 -19.68
C PRO A 52 -1.47 -31.15 -18.90
N MET A 53 -1.27 -32.36 -19.41
CA MET A 53 -0.43 -33.38 -18.82
C MET A 53 0.39 -34.11 -19.88
N THR A 54 1.52 -34.63 -19.43
CA THR A 54 2.40 -35.50 -20.20
C THR A 54 2.51 -36.85 -19.55
N ILE A 55 2.40 -37.91 -20.34
CA ILE A 55 2.64 -39.30 -19.90
C ILE A 55 3.80 -39.84 -20.72
N ASN A 56 4.86 -40.28 -20.03
CA ASN A 56 6.07 -40.85 -20.62
C ASN A 56 6.19 -42.34 -20.30
N GLY A 57 6.63 -43.13 -21.28
CA GLY A 57 6.63 -44.59 -21.17
C GLY A 57 7.15 -45.32 -22.42
N SER A 58 6.50 -46.41 -22.80
CA SER A 58 6.82 -47.20 -23.98
C SER A 58 5.58 -47.85 -24.58
N GLY A 59 5.59 -48.10 -25.89
CA GLY A 59 4.53 -48.84 -26.59
C GLY A 59 3.27 -48.03 -26.87
N PHE A 60 3.34 -46.69 -26.92
CA PHE A 60 2.17 -45.81 -27.02
C PHE A 60 1.57 -45.66 -28.41
N LEU A 61 2.23 -46.08 -29.49
CA LEU A 61 1.71 -45.94 -30.86
C LEU A 61 0.32 -46.59 -31.08
N GLY A 62 0.01 -47.63 -30.29
CA GLY A 62 -1.28 -48.34 -30.33
C GLY A 62 -2.29 -47.92 -29.25
N ALA A 63 -2.00 -46.88 -28.46
CA ALA A 63 -2.87 -46.44 -27.37
C ALA A 63 -4.23 -45.96 -27.94
N ARG A 64 -5.32 -46.37 -27.29
CA ARG A 64 -6.69 -46.04 -27.72
C ARG A 64 -7.49 -45.31 -26.65
N GLU A 65 -7.15 -45.53 -25.39
CA GLU A 65 -7.88 -44.99 -24.25
C GLU A 65 -6.91 -44.81 -23.08
N ILE A 66 -7.09 -43.71 -22.37
CA ILE A 66 -6.47 -43.44 -21.07
C ILE A 66 -7.60 -43.41 -20.05
N VAL A 67 -7.50 -44.24 -19.02
CA VAL A 67 -8.45 -44.27 -17.91
C VAL A 67 -7.82 -43.54 -16.74
N PHE A 68 -8.44 -42.43 -16.37
CA PHE A 68 -8.13 -41.65 -15.19
C PHE A 68 -8.85 -42.22 -13.95
N PRO A 69 -8.37 -41.89 -12.73
CA PRO A 69 -9.02 -42.31 -11.48
C PRO A 69 -10.52 -42.01 -11.48
N GLY A 70 -11.33 -42.92 -10.93
CA GLY A 70 -12.79 -42.86 -11.05
C GLY A 70 -13.36 -43.48 -12.33
N ASN A 71 -12.54 -44.22 -13.09
CA ASN A 71 -12.91 -44.86 -14.36
C ASN A 71 -13.32 -43.84 -15.45
N VAL A 72 -12.69 -42.66 -15.43
CA VAL A 72 -12.91 -41.61 -16.42
C VAL A 72 -12.10 -41.91 -17.67
N LYS A 73 -12.78 -42.27 -18.76
CA LYS A 73 -12.16 -42.70 -20.02
C LYS A 73 -11.97 -41.53 -20.95
N VAL A 74 -10.73 -41.33 -21.40
CA VAL A 74 -10.33 -40.30 -22.36
C VAL A 74 -9.81 -40.97 -23.63
N THR A 75 -10.41 -40.61 -24.76
CA THR A 75 -9.98 -41.04 -26.10
C THR A 75 -9.42 -39.88 -26.93
N ASP A 76 -9.50 -38.66 -26.42
CA ASP A 76 -8.95 -37.46 -27.04
C ASP A 76 -7.62 -37.12 -26.37
N PHE A 77 -6.53 -37.50 -27.02
CA PHE A 77 -5.16 -37.26 -26.59
C PHE A 77 -4.23 -37.30 -27.81
N GLU A 78 -3.06 -36.71 -27.68
CA GLU A 78 -2.04 -36.67 -28.72
C GLU A 78 -0.96 -37.71 -28.42
N ILE A 79 -0.78 -38.69 -29.30
CA ILE A 79 0.39 -39.56 -29.30
C ILE A 79 1.52 -38.78 -29.99
N VAL A 80 2.46 -38.26 -29.21
CA VAL A 80 3.59 -37.47 -29.72
C VAL A 80 4.66 -38.41 -30.31
N SER A 81 4.91 -39.52 -29.63
CA SER A 81 5.89 -40.55 -30.02
C SER A 81 5.54 -41.90 -29.38
N ASN A 82 6.33 -42.95 -29.64
CA ASN A 82 6.09 -44.28 -29.03
C ASN A 82 6.29 -44.31 -27.51
N ASP A 83 6.90 -43.26 -26.95
CA ASP A 83 7.24 -43.10 -25.54
C ASP A 83 6.59 -41.88 -24.89
N MET A 84 5.80 -41.08 -25.61
CA MET A 84 5.16 -39.88 -25.08
C MET A 84 3.73 -39.65 -25.58
N ILE A 85 2.83 -39.37 -24.64
CA ILE A 85 1.47 -38.91 -24.88
C ILE A 85 1.25 -37.56 -24.18
N ARG A 86 0.57 -36.64 -24.87
CA ARG A 86 -0.02 -35.43 -24.26
C ARG A 86 -1.52 -35.60 -24.12
N VAL A 87 -2.05 -35.26 -22.97
CA VAL A 87 -3.48 -35.37 -22.65
C VAL A 87 -3.90 -34.24 -21.72
N THR A 88 -5.18 -33.86 -21.73
CA THR A 88 -5.74 -32.92 -20.77
C THR A 88 -6.47 -33.68 -19.66
N ALA A 89 -6.22 -33.30 -18.40
CA ALA A 89 -6.91 -33.87 -17.25
C ALA A 89 -8.44 -33.69 -17.40
N PRO A 90 -9.23 -34.79 -17.46
CA PRO A 90 -10.66 -34.70 -17.67
C PRO A 90 -11.40 -34.24 -16.41
N ALA A 91 -12.65 -33.81 -16.58
CA ALA A 91 -13.56 -33.63 -15.45
C ALA A 91 -13.96 -34.99 -14.85
N GLY A 92 -14.30 -35.01 -13.55
CA GLY A 92 -14.83 -36.20 -12.87
C GLY A 92 -13.78 -37.19 -12.36
N ILE A 93 -12.50 -36.82 -12.35
CA ILE A 93 -11.45 -37.59 -11.68
C ILE A 93 -11.85 -37.81 -10.21
N ALA A 94 -11.64 -39.02 -9.69
CA ALA A 94 -11.96 -39.33 -8.30
C ALA A 94 -11.13 -38.50 -7.30
N ALA A 95 -11.76 -38.02 -6.23
CA ALA A 95 -11.12 -37.13 -5.24
C ALA A 95 -9.98 -37.82 -4.47
N GLU A 96 -10.10 -39.13 -4.26
CA GLU A 96 -9.06 -39.98 -3.66
C GLU A 96 -7.84 -40.19 -4.57
N GLY A 97 -7.91 -39.76 -5.84
CA GLY A 97 -6.88 -40.01 -6.83
C GLY A 97 -6.75 -41.49 -7.20
N GLY A 98 -5.63 -41.86 -7.83
CA GLY A 98 -5.33 -43.25 -8.17
C GLY A 98 -4.45 -43.38 -9.41
N LYS A 99 -4.33 -44.59 -9.93
CA LYS A 99 -3.48 -44.87 -11.10
C LYS A 99 -4.09 -44.38 -12.40
N LEU A 100 -3.21 -43.98 -13.32
CA LEU A 100 -3.53 -43.85 -14.73
C LEU A 100 -3.40 -45.22 -15.39
N VAL A 101 -4.32 -45.54 -16.29
CA VAL A 101 -4.27 -46.76 -17.09
C VAL A 101 -4.28 -46.41 -18.57
N ILE A 102 -3.38 -46.98 -19.36
CA ILE A 102 -3.41 -46.88 -20.82
C ILE A 102 -3.84 -48.23 -21.39
N ASN A 103 -4.82 -48.21 -22.29
CA ASN A 103 -5.29 -49.38 -23.02
C ASN A 103 -4.92 -49.25 -24.51
N THR A 104 -4.33 -50.32 -25.04
CA THR A 104 -4.21 -50.57 -26.48
C THR A 104 -5.26 -51.59 -26.91
N ALA A 105 -5.18 -52.12 -28.14
CA ALA A 105 -6.06 -53.21 -28.57
C ALA A 105 -5.87 -54.50 -27.74
N ASP A 106 -4.63 -54.79 -27.34
CA ASP A 106 -4.22 -56.11 -26.86
C ASP A 106 -3.53 -56.07 -25.48
N GLN A 107 -3.22 -54.88 -24.96
CA GLN A 107 -2.45 -54.68 -23.73
C GLN A 107 -3.00 -53.53 -22.88
N THR A 108 -2.80 -53.64 -21.56
CA THR A 108 -3.13 -52.64 -20.55
C THR A 108 -1.88 -52.36 -19.71
N ALA A 109 -1.59 -51.09 -19.45
CA ALA A 109 -0.52 -50.67 -18.56
C ALA A 109 -1.05 -49.70 -17.51
N GLU A 110 -0.57 -49.84 -16.29
CA GLU A 110 -0.93 -49.01 -15.14
C GLU A 110 0.29 -48.19 -14.70
N SER A 111 0.05 -46.96 -14.23
CA SER A 111 1.11 -46.10 -13.72
C SER A 111 1.66 -46.62 -12.40
N ARG A 112 2.90 -46.25 -12.07
CA ARG A 112 3.49 -46.54 -10.75
C ARG A 112 3.07 -45.52 -9.69
N LEU A 113 3.01 -44.25 -10.08
CA LEU A 113 2.58 -43.15 -9.23
C LEU A 113 1.06 -42.97 -9.30
N ASP A 114 0.46 -42.52 -8.20
CA ASP A 114 -0.93 -42.07 -8.19
C ASP A 114 -1.01 -40.65 -8.74
N LEU A 115 -2.00 -40.41 -9.60
CA LEU A 115 -2.47 -39.08 -9.93
C LEU A 115 -3.39 -38.63 -8.79
N THR A 116 -3.13 -37.44 -8.26
CA THR A 116 -3.98 -36.82 -7.24
C THR A 116 -4.78 -35.67 -7.86
N LEU A 117 -6.00 -35.49 -7.39
CA LEU A 117 -6.84 -34.36 -7.79
C LEU A 117 -6.61 -33.21 -6.80
N GLY A 118 -6.19 -32.07 -7.31
CA GLY A 118 -6.06 -30.84 -6.53
C GLY A 118 -7.43 -30.28 -6.15
N SER A 119 -7.54 -29.73 -4.94
CA SER A 119 -8.72 -29.05 -4.46
C SER A 119 -8.32 -27.84 -3.61
N THR A 120 -8.00 -26.73 -4.29
CA THR A 120 -7.72 -25.43 -3.67
C THR A 120 -8.70 -25.11 -2.54
N GLN A 121 -8.16 -24.81 -1.37
CA GLN A 121 -8.90 -24.37 -0.19
C GLN A 121 -8.19 -23.15 0.36
N VAL A 122 -8.87 -22.00 0.37
CA VAL A 122 -8.40 -20.81 1.06
C VAL A 122 -8.83 -20.93 2.52
N SER A 123 -7.88 -20.90 3.45
CA SER A 123 -8.14 -21.00 4.90
C SER A 123 -8.06 -19.66 5.62
N GLY A 124 -7.44 -18.65 5.00
CA GLY A 124 -7.33 -17.32 5.59
C GLY A 124 -6.39 -16.40 4.82
N PHE A 125 -6.21 -15.20 5.36
CA PHE A 125 -5.42 -14.13 4.79
C PHE A 125 -4.54 -13.49 5.88
N SER A 126 -3.46 -12.82 5.50
CA SER A 126 -2.67 -12.01 6.44
C SER A 126 -3.42 -10.79 6.97
N LYS A 127 -4.51 -10.38 6.30
CA LYS A 127 -5.40 -9.29 6.71
C LYS A 127 -6.82 -9.78 6.95
N GLN A 128 -7.49 -9.23 7.94
CA GLN A 128 -8.89 -9.50 8.29
C GLN A 128 -9.83 -8.45 7.69
N GLU A 129 -11.13 -8.75 7.71
CA GLU A 129 -12.16 -7.82 7.25
C GLU A 129 -12.09 -6.47 7.99
N GLY A 130 -12.13 -5.38 7.23
CA GLY A 130 -11.99 -4.01 7.72
C GLY A 130 -10.56 -3.54 7.95
N GLU A 131 -9.56 -4.43 7.88
CA GLU A 131 -8.16 -4.03 8.03
C GLU A 131 -7.63 -3.31 6.78
N GLU A 132 -6.66 -2.44 7.00
CA GLU A 132 -6.00 -1.68 5.94
C GLU A 132 -4.93 -2.51 5.23
N ILE A 133 -4.85 -2.32 3.92
CA ILE A 133 -3.75 -2.83 3.10
C ILE A 133 -3.32 -1.77 2.09
N ALA A 134 -2.05 -1.42 2.12
CA ALA A 134 -1.52 -0.37 1.29
C ALA A 134 -1.16 -0.87 -0.12
N VAL A 135 -1.21 0.03 -1.10
CA VAL A 135 -0.58 -0.20 -2.40
C VAL A 135 0.89 -0.61 -2.23
N GLY A 136 1.34 -1.64 -2.94
CA GLY A 136 2.70 -2.18 -2.84
C GLY A 136 2.92 -3.10 -1.64
N GLU A 137 2.01 -3.17 -0.67
CA GLU A 137 2.05 -4.14 0.42
C GLU A 137 1.75 -5.56 -0.11
N GLN A 138 2.25 -6.57 0.60
CA GLN A 138 2.00 -7.97 0.27
C GLN A 138 0.79 -8.51 1.05
N LEU A 139 -0.17 -9.05 0.31
CA LEU A 139 -1.24 -9.88 0.85
C LEU A 139 -0.83 -11.35 0.78
N THR A 140 -0.80 -12.02 1.93
CA THR A 140 -0.59 -13.46 2.00
C THR A 140 -1.92 -14.20 2.07
N ILE A 141 -2.08 -15.20 1.21
CA ILE A 141 -3.23 -16.10 1.12
C ILE A 141 -2.78 -17.45 1.68
N TYR A 142 -3.43 -17.92 2.73
CA TYR A 142 -3.15 -19.21 3.37
C TYR A 142 -4.15 -20.27 2.93
N GLY A 143 -3.69 -21.52 2.83
CA GLY A 143 -4.57 -22.59 2.41
C GLY A 143 -3.91 -23.92 2.09
N GLN A 144 -4.57 -24.66 1.21
CA GLN A 144 -4.10 -25.93 0.64
C GLN A 144 -4.36 -25.92 -0.87
N ASP A 145 -3.50 -26.59 -1.62
CA ASP A 145 -3.56 -26.66 -3.08
C ASP A 145 -3.66 -25.28 -3.76
N LEU A 146 -2.96 -24.29 -3.19
CA LEU A 146 -2.97 -22.91 -3.69
C LEU A 146 -2.15 -22.73 -4.97
N GLU A 147 -1.34 -23.72 -5.37
CA GLU A 147 -0.62 -23.72 -6.65
C GLU A 147 -1.55 -23.68 -7.87
N PHE A 148 -2.85 -23.92 -7.69
CA PHE A 148 -3.85 -23.84 -8.75
C PHE A 148 -4.57 -22.49 -8.87
N ILE A 149 -4.23 -21.50 -8.02
CA ILE A 149 -4.64 -20.11 -8.22
C ILE A 149 -3.93 -19.57 -9.47
N ASN A 150 -4.66 -18.95 -10.39
CA ASN A 150 -4.10 -18.42 -11.64
C ASN A 150 -4.12 -16.89 -11.76
N LYS A 151 -5.01 -16.21 -11.02
CA LYS A 151 -5.03 -14.74 -10.91
C LYS A 151 -5.84 -14.32 -9.69
N ILE A 152 -5.62 -13.08 -9.25
CA ILE A 152 -6.56 -12.36 -8.39
C ILE A 152 -7.21 -11.21 -9.17
N GLU A 153 -8.38 -10.79 -8.72
CA GLU A 153 -9.18 -9.69 -9.27
C GLU A 153 -9.45 -8.68 -8.16
N LEU A 154 -9.03 -7.45 -8.39
CA LEU A 154 -9.31 -6.26 -7.59
C LEU A 154 -10.10 -5.25 -8.44
N LEU A 155 -10.23 -4.02 -7.96
CA LEU A 155 -10.82 -2.90 -8.71
C LEU A 155 -9.75 -1.87 -9.05
N ASP A 156 -9.88 -1.20 -10.19
CA ASP A 156 -9.13 0.02 -10.52
C ASP A 156 -9.90 1.30 -10.13
N ALA A 157 -9.27 2.46 -10.30
CA ALA A 157 -9.86 3.77 -9.98
C ALA A 157 -11.22 4.05 -10.64
N ASP A 158 -11.51 3.40 -11.77
CA ASP A 158 -12.78 3.52 -12.51
C ASP A 158 -13.80 2.43 -12.12
N ASN A 159 -13.52 1.64 -11.08
CA ASN A 159 -14.29 0.47 -10.64
C ASN A 159 -14.33 -0.68 -11.66
N ASN A 160 -13.37 -0.78 -12.57
CA ASN A 160 -13.26 -1.93 -13.47
C ASN A 160 -12.41 -3.05 -12.85
N PRO A 161 -12.58 -4.32 -13.29
CA PRO A 161 -11.75 -5.43 -12.82
C PRO A 161 -10.26 -5.22 -13.16
N LEU A 162 -9.43 -5.17 -12.11
CA LEU A 162 -7.97 -5.15 -12.19
C LEU A 162 -7.43 -6.55 -11.88
N TYR A 163 -6.85 -7.21 -12.88
CA TYR A 163 -6.31 -8.56 -12.71
C TYR A 163 -4.81 -8.53 -12.39
N VAL A 164 -4.42 -9.32 -11.38
CA VAL A 164 -3.02 -9.68 -11.15
C VAL A 164 -2.86 -11.16 -11.52
N ASP A 165 -2.24 -11.41 -12.66
CA ASP A 165 -1.95 -12.77 -13.12
C ASP A 165 -0.86 -13.43 -12.26
N GLU A 166 -0.90 -14.76 -12.14
CA GLU A 166 0.02 -15.57 -11.35
C GLU A 166 1.51 -15.36 -11.63
N ILE A 167 1.87 -14.91 -12.84
CA ILE A 167 3.26 -14.59 -13.22
C ILE A 167 3.80 -13.38 -12.44
N ASN A 168 2.89 -12.56 -11.89
CA ASN A 168 3.20 -11.37 -11.11
C ASN A 168 3.01 -11.60 -9.60
N PHE A 169 2.70 -12.82 -9.16
CA PHE A 169 2.69 -13.13 -7.73
C PHE A 169 4.11 -13.12 -7.20
N TYR A 170 4.31 -12.53 -6.02
CA TYR A 170 5.61 -12.53 -5.34
C TYR A 170 6.04 -13.96 -5.01
N ARG A 171 5.10 -14.78 -4.53
CA ARG A 171 5.33 -16.19 -4.24
C ARG A 171 4.09 -17.01 -4.57
N LYS A 172 4.30 -18.20 -5.15
CA LYS A 172 3.24 -19.17 -5.40
C LYS A 172 3.64 -20.55 -4.91
N GLY A 173 3.01 -21.01 -3.83
CA GLY A 173 3.23 -22.32 -3.22
C GLY A 173 1.92 -23.05 -2.98
N SER A 174 1.99 -24.27 -2.42
CA SER A 174 0.79 -25.08 -2.20
C SER A 174 0.02 -24.75 -0.93
N SER A 175 0.69 -24.19 0.08
CA SER A 175 0.07 -23.77 1.34
C SER A 175 -0.05 -22.26 1.50
N GLU A 176 0.64 -21.51 0.64
CA GLU A 176 0.76 -20.07 0.74
C GLU A 176 0.98 -19.46 -0.65
N VAL A 177 0.26 -18.38 -0.95
CA VAL A 177 0.47 -17.51 -2.12
C VAL A 177 0.60 -16.08 -1.61
N ILE A 178 1.58 -15.34 -2.10
CA ILE A 178 1.84 -13.96 -1.71
C ILE A 178 1.69 -13.08 -2.94
N VAL A 179 0.85 -12.05 -2.85
CA VAL A 179 0.56 -11.13 -3.95
C VAL A 179 0.83 -9.70 -3.50
N THR A 180 1.54 -8.93 -4.32
CA THR A 180 1.73 -7.50 -4.10
C THR A 180 0.52 -6.72 -4.59
N ILE A 181 -0.01 -5.80 -3.78
CA ILE A 181 -1.14 -4.95 -4.17
C ILE A 181 -0.68 -3.97 -5.28
N PRO A 182 -1.35 -3.97 -6.45
CA PRO A 182 -0.94 -3.18 -7.60
C PRO A 182 -1.20 -1.68 -7.42
N LYS A 183 -0.37 -0.84 -8.06
CA LYS A 183 -0.44 0.63 -7.99
C LYS A 183 -1.74 1.22 -8.53
N GLN A 184 -2.40 0.50 -9.43
CA GLN A 184 -3.63 0.93 -10.10
C GLN A 184 -4.89 0.57 -9.32
N VAL A 185 -4.76 -0.04 -8.13
CA VAL A 185 -5.91 -0.44 -7.33
C VAL A 185 -6.75 0.78 -6.92
N LEU A 186 -8.07 0.61 -6.87
CA LEU A 186 -8.98 1.56 -6.27
C LEU A 186 -8.59 1.80 -4.81
N ILE A 187 -8.50 3.06 -4.39
CA ILE A 187 -8.38 3.40 -2.97
C ILE A 187 -9.79 3.43 -2.36
N GLY A 188 -9.95 2.78 -1.21
CA GLY A 188 -11.22 2.62 -0.52
C GLY A 188 -11.50 1.17 -0.13
N THR A 189 -12.68 0.94 0.44
CA THR A 189 -13.05 -0.36 1.01
C THR A 189 -13.80 -1.20 -0.01
N PHE A 190 -13.27 -2.40 -0.33
CA PHE A 190 -13.96 -3.38 -1.16
C PHE A 190 -13.39 -4.80 -0.97
N ALA A 191 -14.10 -5.81 -1.48
CA ALA A 191 -13.64 -7.21 -1.51
C ALA A 191 -13.11 -7.60 -2.89
N GLY A 192 -11.93 -8.21 -2.92
CA GLY A 192 -11.36 -8.82 -4.12
C GLY A 192 -11.80 -10.27 -4.35
N LYS A 193 -11.30 -10.89 -5.43
CA LYS A 193 -11.53 -12.30 -5.74
C LYS A 193 -10.25 -13.02 -6.13
N ILE A 194 -10.24 -14.32 -5.88
CA ILE A 194 -9.21 -15.26 -6.32
C ILE A 194 -9.83 -16.19 -7.35
N HIS A 195 -9.13 -16.43 -8.45
CA HIS A 195 -9.53 -17.34 -9.53
C HIS A 195 -8.58 -18.53 -9.62
N THR A 196 -9.11 -19.73 -9.86
CA THR A 196 -8.33 -20.95 -10.05
C THR A 196 -8.44 -21.49 -11.48
N TYR A 197 -7.52 -22.37 -11.88
CA TYR A 197 -7.54 -22.99 -13.22
C TYR A 197 -8.77 -23.86 -13.50
N ASP A 198 -9.39 -24.45 -12.49
CA ASP A 198 -10.64 -25.20 -12.61
C ASP A 198 -11.90 -24.31 -12.55
N GLY A 199 -11.72 -22.98 -12.55
CA GLY A 199 -12.81 -22.01 -12.63
C GLY A 199 -13.55 -21.78 -11.32
N ARG A 200 -12.95 -22.13 -10.17
CA ARG A 200 -13.50 -21.76 -8.86
C ARG A 200 -13.08 -20.34 -8.49
N GLU A 201 -13.93 -19.69 -7.71
CA GLU A 201 -13.71 -18.35 -7.18
C GLU A 201 -13.73 -18.38 -5.65
N PHE A 202 -12.84 -17.61 -5.02
CA PHE A 202 -12.84 -17.36 -3.57
C PHE A 202 -12.82 -15.85 -3.32
N SER A 203 -13.50 -15.40 -2.26
CA SER A 203 -13.49 -13.98 -1.87
C SER A 203 -12.25 -13.67 -1.04
N ILE A 204 -11.60 -12.56 -1.36
CA ILE A 204 -10.71 -11.85 -0.44
C ILE A 204 -11.62 -11.10 0.55
N PRO A 205 -11.27 -10.99 1.85
CA PRO A 205 -12.03 -10.16 2.79
C PRO A 205 -12.22 -8.74 2.26
N GLU A 206 -13.25 -8.05 2.76
CA GLU A 206 -13.41 -6.62 2.48
C GLU A 206 -12.31 -5.86 3.22
N LEU A 207 -11.32 -5.37 2.48
CA LEU A 207 -10.16 -4.65 3.01
C LEU A 207 -10.30 -3.17 2.68
N MET A 208 -9.71 -2.32 3.53
CA MET A 208 -9.53 -0.90 3.21
C MET A 208 -8.23 -0.74 2.43
N TYR A 209 -8.32 -0.61 1.11
CA TYR A 209 -7.17 -0.35 0.26
C TYR A 209 -6.76 1.10 0.41
N THR A 210 -5.56 1.32 0.93
CA THR A 210 -5.03 2.67 1.18
C THR A 210 -3.92 2.99 0.19
N ALA A 211 -3.71 4.29 -0.04
CA ALA A 211 -2.49 4.73 -0.72
C ALA A 211 -1.27 4.21 0.06
N ALA A 212 -0.12 4.06 -0.61
CA ALA A 212 1.11 3.59 0.02
C ALA A 212 1.47 4.46 1.25
N GLY A 213 1.12 4.00 2.45
CA GLY A 213 1.44 4.64 3.71
C GLY A 213 2.80 4.15 4.20
N GLY A 214 3.78 5.06 4.23
CA GLY A 214 5.17 4.70 4.49
C GLY A 214 5.80 3.94 3.33
N GLY A 215 7.13 3.97 3.25
CA GLY A 215 7.81 3.20 2.21
C GLY A 215 7.45 1.73 2.23
N HIS A 216 7.49 1.12 1.06
CA HIS A 216 7.34 -0.31 0.92
C HIS A 216 8.65 -0.88 0.39
N TRP A 217 8.94 -2.11 0.80
CA TRP A 217 10.02 -2.86 0.18
C TRP A 217 9.56 -3.28 -1.22
N GLU A 218 10.10 -2.63 -2.24
CA GLU A 218 9.94 -3.07 -3.62
C GLU A 218 11.05 -4.07 -3.93
N THR A 219 10.67 -5.23 -4.45
CA THR A 219 11.63 -6.19 -4.98
C THR A 219 12.06 -5.73 -6.37
N THR A 220 13.27 -5.20 -6.47
CA THR A 220 13.82 -4.72 -7.74
C THR A 220 14.79 -5.73 -8.30
N GLU A 221 14.58 -6.17 -9.55
CA GLU A 221 15.56 -6.95 -10.30
C GLU A 221 16.43 -6.03 -11.18
N THR A 222 17.66 -5.77 -10.74
CA THR A 222 18.65 -5.03 -11.50
C THR A 222 19.37 -5.97 -12.46
N THR A 223 19.38 -5.67 -13.76
CA THR A 223 20.20 -6.42 -14.72
C THR A 223 21.66 -6.09 -14.53
N ILE A 224 22.45 -7.05 -14.05
CA ILE A 224 23.89 -6.88 -13.82
C ILE A 224 24.74 -7.41 -14.98
N TRP A 225 24.14 -8.19 -15.88
CA TRP A 225 24.77 -8.66 -17.12
C TRP A 225 23.70 -9.09 -18.15
N ASP A 226 23.90 -8.80 -19.44
CA ASP A 226 22.90 -9.01 -20.51
C ASP A 226 23.50 -9.47 -21.85
N GLN A 227 24.74 -9.93 -21.87
CA GLN A 227 25.45 -10.29 -23.11
C GLN A 227 25.34 -11.76 -23.46
N GLU A 228 24.28 -12.18 -24.13
CA GLU A 228 24.06 -13.59 -24.51
C GLU A 228 25.36 -14.38 -24.85
N THR A 229 25.69 -15.37 -24.02
CA THR A 229 26.95 -16.13 -24.10
C THR A 229 26.67 -17.63 -24.02
N ALA A 230 27.06 -18.35 -25.07
CA ALA A 230 26.94 -19.79 -25.17
C ALA A 230 28.10 -20.52 -24.48
N PHE A 231 27.79 -21.43 -23.57
CA PHE A 231 28.72 -22.34 -22.90
C PHE A 231 28.63 -23.72 -23.57
N ALA A 232 29.08 -23.80 -24.84
CA ALA A 232 29.06 -25.07 -25.59
C ALA A 232 30.06 -26.10 -25.04
N ASP A 233 31.13 -25.63 -24.41
CA ASP A 233 32.13 -26.41 -23.69
C ASP A 233 32.66 -25.60 -22.50
N TRP A 234 33.58 -26.20 -21.73
CA TRP A 234 34.18 -25.58 -20.54
C TRP A 234 35.08 -24.37 -20.82
N SER A 235 35.27 -23.93 -22.07
CA SER A 235 36.17 -22.82 -22.41
C SER A 235 35.56 -21.44 -22.17
N ALA A 236 34.23 -21.33 -22.22
CA ALA A 236 33.53 -20.07 -22.02
C ALA A 236 33.55 -19.66 -20.54
N THR A 237 33.79 -18.37 -20.29
CA THR A 237 33.71 -17.78 -18.95
C THR A 237 33.07 -16.41 -19.01
N ILE A 238 32.29 -16.06 -18.00
CA ILE A 238 31.82 -14.68 -17.76
C ILE A 238 32.40 -14.23 -16.42
N VAL A 239 32.81 -12.96 -16.37
CA VAL A 239 33.18 -12.29 -15.13
C VAL A 239 32.34 -11.02 -15.03
N ILE A 240 31.49 -10.94 -14.00
CA ILE A 240 30.75 -9.75 -13.62
C ILE A 240 31.57 -9.07 -12.52
N GLY A 241 31.96 -7.82 -12.73
CA GLY A 241 32.87 -7.12 -11.83
C GLY A 241 32.25 -6.80 -10.46
N PRO A 242 33.10 -6.60 -9.43
CA PRO A 242 32.66 -6.32 -8.06
C PRO A 242 31.83 -5.03 -7.93
N GLU A 243 31.96 -4.09 -8.88
CA GLU A 243 31.15 -2.86 -8.90
C GLU A 243 29.65 -3.11 -8.99
N LYS A 244 29.23 -4.30 -9.48
CA LYS A 244 27.83 -4.70 -9.54
C LYS A 244 27.28 -5.23 -8.21
N PHE A 245 28.15 -5.43 -7.22
CA PHE A 245 27.84 -6.02 -5.94
C PHE A 245 28.18 -5.10 -4.76
N ALA A 246 28.43 -3.81 -5.01
CA ALA A 246 28.83 -2.85 -3.98
C ALA A 246 27.85 -2.82 -2.79
N ASP A 247 26.54 -2.86 -3.09
CA ASP A 247 25.46 -2.74 -2.11
C ASP A 247 24.75 -4.06 -1.80
N VAL A 248 25.36 -5.21 -2.17
CA VAL A 248 24.75 -6.53 -1.96
C VAL A 248 24.65 -6.86 -0.47
N LYS A 249 23.52 -7.43 -0.05
CA LYS A 249 23.23 -7.84 1.33
C LYS A 249 23.01 -9.36 1.41
N GLU A 250 23.10 -9.89 2.63
CA GLU A 250 22.74 -11.29 2.89
C GLU A 250 21.26 -11.49 2.58
N GLY A 251 20.93 -12.52 1.81
CA GLY A 251 19.56 -12.83 1.39
C GLY A 251 19.16 -12.25 0.02
N ASP A 252 19.91 -11.30 -0.55
CA ASP A 252 19.70 -10.86 -1.94
C ASP A 252 19.77 -12.07 -2.89
N ILE A 253 19.06 -12.04 -4.02
CA ILE A 253 18.98 -13.19 -4.94
C ILE A 253 19.70 -12.89 -6.24
N ILE A 254 20.66 -13.74 -6.62
CA ILE A 254 21.23 -13.75 -7.96
C ILE A 254 20.38 -14.67 -8.82
N ARG A 255 19.73 -14.12 -9.85
CA ARG A 255 18.92 -14.85 -10.83
C ARG A 255 19.64 -14.92 -12.17
N VAL A 256 19.83 -16.12 -12.70
CA VAL A 256 20.57 -16.37 -13.94
C VAL A 256 19.63 -16.96 -14.98
N TYR A 257 19.36 -16.20 -16.04
CA TYR A 257 18.52 -16.60 -17.15
C TYR A 257 19.31 -17.41 -18.16
N ILE A 258 18.81 -18.60 -18.48
CA ILE A 258 19.43 -19.51 -19.43
C ILE A 258 18.46 -19.93 -20.52
N LYS A 259 19.03 -20.29 -21.67
CA LYS A 259 18.36 -20.98 -22.77
C LYS A 259 19.28 -22.03 -23.38
N ASP A 260 18.78 -22.78 -24.36
CA ASP A 260 19.55 -23.79 -25.09
C ASP A 260 20.21 -24.81 -24.14
N LYS A 261 19.54 -25.14 -23.03
CA LYS A 261 20.01 -26.15 -22.09
C LYS A 261 20.13 -27.49 -22.81
N GLY A 262 21.35 -28.04 -22.85
CA GLY A 262 21.64 -29.37 -23.38
C GLY A 262 21.68 -30.44 -22.28
N ASP A 263 21.76 -31.70 -22.70
CA ASP A 263 21.79 -32.86 -21.79
C ASP A 263 23.00 -32.84 -20.82
N ASP A 264 24.11 -32.22 -21.24
CA ASP A 264 25.34 -32.09 -20.44
C ASP A 264 25.33 -30.85 -19.50
N TYR A 265 24.17 -30.20 -19.33
CA TYR A 265 24.02 -28.96 -18.55
C TYR A 265 24.70 -29.02 -17.19
N ASN A 266 25.74 -28.20 -17.03
CA ASN A 266 26.44 -28.06 -15.76
C ASN A 266 26.99 -26.63 -15.60
N PRO A 267 26.19 -25.69 -15.06
CA PRO A 267 26.68 -24.37 -14.69
C PRO A 267 27.48 -24.47 -13.38
N ILE A 268 28.52 -23.65 -13.30
CA ILE A 268 29.29 -23.37 -12.10
C ILE A 268 29.41 -21.86 -11.99
N PHE A 269 29.11 -21.32 -10.82
CA PHE A 269 29.31 -19.90 -10.56
C PHE A 269 29.83 -19.66 -9.15
N LYS A 270 30.86 -18.83 -9.08
CA LYS A 270 31.74 -18.66 -7.91
C LYS A 270 31.90 -17.19 -7.59
N HIS A 271 32.10 -16.90 -6.31
CA HIS A 271 32.37 -15.56 -5.79
C HIS A 271 33.86 -15.34 -5.42
N VAL A 272 34.73 -16.32 -5.69
CA VAL A 272 36.18 -16.29 -5.39
C VAL A 272 37.06 -16.03 -6.63
N ASP A 273 38.22 -15.41 -6.43
CA ASP A 273 39.25 -15.18 -7.46
C ASP A 273 40.16 -16.41 -7.74
N SER A 274 39.59 -17.63 -7.67
CA SER A 274 40.34 -18.87 -7.94
C SER A 274 39.42 -20.00 -8.40
N TRP A 275 39.75 -20.62 -9.53
CA TRP A 275 39.06 -21.83 -10.00
C TRP A 275 39.37 -23.08 -9.17
N GLY A 276 40.44 -23.06 -8.36
CA GLY A 276 40.85 -24.18 -7.51
C GLY A 276 40.10 -24.26 -6.18
N ASP A 277 39.33 -23.23 -5.82
CA ASP A 277 38.55 -23.19 -4.60
C ASP A 277 37.08 -23.56 -4.87
N TRP A 278 36.46 -24.34 -3.99
CA TRP A 278 35.13 -24.95 -4.20
C TRP A 278 34.01 -24.21 -3.46
N ASN A 279 34.09 -22.87 -3.45
CA ASN A 279 33.03 -21.98 -2.97
C ASN A 279 32.05 -21.65 -4.11
N GLU A 280 31.27 -22.66 -4.50
CA GLU A 280 30.17 -22.52 -5.47
C GLU A 280 28.89 -22.12 -4.74
N PHE A 281 28.15 -21.18 -5.32
CA PHE A 281 26.81 -20.88 -4.87
C PHE A 281 25.91 -22.12 -4.93
N GLN A 282 25.13 -22.34 -3.88
CA GLN A 282 24.09 -23.37 -3.90
C GLN A 282 22.89 -22.82 -4.68
N ALA A 283 22.77 -23.18 -5.96
CA ALA A 283 21.57 -22.89 -6.76
C ALA A 283 20.69 -24.11 -6.95
N ASN A 284 19.38 -23.86 -7.00
CA ASN A 284 18.41 -24.80 -7.51
C ASN A 284 18.49 -24.82 -9.04
N LYS A 285 19.29 -25.75 -9.58
CA LYS A 285 19.43 -25.95 -11.04
C LYS A 285 18.06 -26.25 -11.66
N THR A 286 17.78 -25.67 -12.83
CA THR A 286 16.49 -25.84 -13.52
C THR A 286 16.45 -27.14 -14.31
N ASP A 287 15.25 -27.71 -14.48
CA ASP A 287 15.03 -28.85 -15.37
C ASP A 287 14.85 -28.43 -16.84
N GLU A 288 14.50 -27.17 -17.11
CA GLU A 288 14.24 -26.60 -18.44
C GLU A 288 14.94 -25.24 -18.64
N ASP A 289 14.86 -24.69 -19.85
CA ASP A 289 15.19 -23.28 -20.12
C ASP A 289 14.36 -22.36 -19.21
N GLY A 290 14.93 -21.25 -18.77
CA GLY A 290 14.30 -20.40 -17.76
C GLY A 290 15.34 -19.65 -16.94
N TYR A 291 15.26 -19.75 -15.62
CA TYR A 291 16.24 -19.16 -14.71
C TYR A 291 16.47 -20.02 -13.48
N PHE A 292 17.69 -20.00 -12.95
CA PHE A 292 17.96 -20.48 -11.59
C PHE A 292 18.32 -19.32 -10.67
N GLU A 293 18.09 -19.53 -9.38
CA GLU A 293 18.32 -18.55 -8.32
C GLU A 293 19.29 -19.08 -7.29
N ALA A 294 20.11 -18.17 -6.76
CA ALA A 294 20.97 -18.42 -5.62
C ALA A 294 20.87 -17.24 -4.63
N PRO A 295 20.44 -17.48 -3.38
CA PRO A 295 20.51 -16.46 -2.34
C PRO A 295 21.98 -16.17 -1.99
N VAL A 296 22.29 -14.91 -1.67
CA VAL A 296 23.62 -14.47 -1.24
C VAL A 296 23.81 -14.77 0.25
N PRO A 297 24.70 -15.70 0.64
CA PRO A 297 25.01 -15.93 2.04
C PRO A 297 25.98 -14.85 2.58
N ALA A 298 25.94 -14.59 3.89
CA ALA A 298 26.78 -13.56 4.52
C ALA A 298 28.29 -13.68 4.21
N ASP A 299 28.80 -14.90 4.10
CA ASP A 299 30.21 -15.19 3.87
C ASP A 299 30.67 -14.94 2.42
N ALA A 300 29.74 -14.91 1.45
CA ALA A 300 30.04 -14.60 0.05
C ALA A 300 30.16 -13.10 -0.23
N ILE A 301 29.56 -12.22 0.61
CA ILE A 301 29.49 -10.77 0.37
C ILE A 301 30.88 -10.12 0.22
N PRO A 302 31.86 -10.35 1.12
CA PRO A 302 33.18 -9.72 0.98
C PRO A 302 33.90 -10.15 -0.29
N GLU A 303 33.68 -11.40 -0.73
CA GLU A 303 34.31 -11.96 -1.92
C GLU A 303 33.67 -11.41 -3.21
N LEU A 304 32.33 -11.29 -3.24
CA LEU A 304 31.60 -10.59 -4.32
C LEU A 304 32.04 -9.12 -4.46
N GLN A 305 32.16 -8.41 -3.34
CA GLN A 305 32.59 -7.00 -3.32
C GLN A 305 34.06 -6.81 -3.68
N THR A 306 34.89 -7.86 -3.61
CA THR A 306 36.32 -7.81 -3.93
C THR A 306 36.63 -8.32 -5.34
N SER A 307 36.00 -9.41 -5.74
CA SER A 307 36.38 -10.21 -6.92
C SER A 307 35.24 -10.40 -7.92
N GLY A 308 34.01 -9.98 -7.57
CA GLY A 308 32.84 -10.12 -8.42
C GLY A 308 32.34 -11.56 -8.53
N LEU A 309 31.53 -11.81 -9.56
CA LEU A 309 30.91 -13.11 -9.83
C LEU A 309 31.46 -13.72 -11.12
N ARG A 310 31.82 -14.99 -11.08
CA ARG A 310 32.39 -15.72 -12.22
C ARG A 310 31.47 -16.86 -12.62
N PHE A 311 31.23 -17.02 -13.93
CA PHE A 311 30.51 -18.17 -14.50
C PHE A 311 31.44 -19.01 -15.38
N GLN A 312 31.27 -20.32 -15.33
CA GLN A 312 31.79 -21.31 -16.26
C GLN A 312 30.81 -22.48 -16.33
N GLY A 313 30.88 -23.29 -17.36
CA GLY A 313 30.06 -24.49 -17.43
C GLY A 313 30.04 -25.08 -18.82
N ILE A 314 29.08 -25.96 -19.05
CA ILE A 314 28.84 -26.60 -20.34
C ILE A 314 27.33 -26.85 -20.53
N GLY A 315 26.86 -26.80 -21.77
CA GLY A 315 25.53 -27.23 -22.16
C GLY A 315 24.42 -26.22 -21.89
N PHE A 316 24.67 -24.91 -22.01
CA PHE A 316 23.64 -23.86 -21.93
C PHE A 316 24.12 -22.54 -22.53
N THR A 317 23.20 -21.61 -22.73
CA THR A 317 23.45 -20.20 -23.05
C THR A 317 22.94 -19.33 -21.91
N ILE A 318 23.77 -18.48 -21.31
CA ILE A 318 23.29 -17.43 -20.40
C ILE A 318 22.81 -16.26 -21.24
N VAL A 319 21.59 -15.79 -20.98
CA VAL A 319 20.97 -14.66 -21.69
C VAL A 319 21.07 -13.38 -20.87
N LYS A 320 20.88 -13.49 -19.55
CA LYS A 320 20.82 -12.36 -18.62
C LYS A 320 21.18 -12.83 -17.21
N VAL A 321 21.81 -11.96 -16.41
CA VAL A 321 21.93 -12.13 -14.96
C VAL A 321 21.28 -10.93 -14.27
N GLY A 322 20.34 -11.20 -13.39
CA GLY A 322 19.68 -10.24 -12.52
C GLY A 322 20.18 -10.35 -11.08
N LEU A 323 20.30 -9.21 -10.41
CA LEU A 323 20.43 -9.11 -8.96
C LEU A 323 19.09 -8.60 -8.43
N ILE A 324 18.42 -9.43 -7.64
CA ILE A 324 17.14 -9.12 -7.02
C ILE A 324 17.41 -8.67 -5.60
N GLN A 325 16.99 -7.44 -5.29
CA GLN A 325 17.21 -6.81 -4.01
C GLN A 325 15.89 -6.27 -3.48
N GLU A 326 15.76 -6.23 -2.16
CA GLU A 326 14.74 -5.44 -1.51
C GLU A 326 15.22 -3.99 -1.44
N THR A 327 14.63 -3.15 -2.28
CA THR A 327 14.82 -1.71 -2.23
C THR A 327 13.68 -1.11 -1.46
N TRP A 328 13.99 -0.44 -0.36
CA TRP A 328 13.02 0.42 0.29
C TRP A 328 12.69 1.56 -0.67
N VAL A 329 11.44 1.60 -1.13
CA VAL A 329 10.91 2.72 -1.89
C VAL A 329 10.20 3.60 -0.89
N ASP A 330 10.73 4.79 -0.68
CA ASP A 330 10.06 5.80 0.13
C ASP A 330 8.64 6.01 -0.41
N GLY A 331 7.67 5.78 0.46
CA GLY A 331 6.26 5.97 0.23
C GLY A 331 5.84 7.20 1.01
N GLY A 332 4.92 7.97 0.42
CA GLY A 332 4.36 9.15 1.05
C GLY A 332 4.41 10.42 0.24
N GLY A 333 4.54 10.36 -1.09
CA GLY A 333 4.21 11.52 -1.90
C GLY A 333 2.78 11.45 -2.43
N HIS A 334 2.05 12.56 -2.33
CA HIS A 334 0.82 12.74 -3.09
C HIS A 334 0.98 13.89 -4.07
N TRP A 335 0.21 13.86 -5.15
CA TRP A 335 0.06 15.03 -6.00
C TRP A 335 -0.85 16.01 -5.28
N GLU A 336 -0.29 17.14 -4.86
CA GLU A 336 -1.05 18.27 -4.33
C GLU A 336 -1.14 19.37 -5.39
N THR A 337 -2.33 19.92 -5.60
CA THR A 337 -2.46 21.16 -6.37
C THR A 337 -1.97 22.33 -5.51
N GLN A 338 -0.68 22.64 -5.62
CA GLN A 338 -0.08 23.78 -4.94
C GLN A 338 -0.48 25.08 -5.65
N LYS A 339 -0.88 26.08 -4.86
CA LYS A 339 -1.16 27.45 -5.32
C LYS A 339 -0.14 28.42 -4.73
N SER A 340 0.82 28.82 -5.54
CA SER A 340 1.89 29.73 -5.13
C SER A 340 1.56 31.15 -5.59
N VAL A 341 1.49 32.11 -4.66
CA VAL A 341 1.37 33.53 -5.02
C VAL A 341 2.73 34.02 -5.50
N ILE A 342 2.84 34.26 -6.80
CA ILE A 342 4.09 34.67 -7.46
C ILE A 342 4.16 36.20 -7.67
N TRP A 343 3.06 36.90 -7.43
CA TRP A 343 2.98 38.37 -7.39
C TRP A 343 1.74 38.84 -6.61
N ASP A 344 1.89 39.79 -5.70
CA ASP A 344 0.81 40.28 -4.81
C ASP A 344 0.70 41.81 -4.73
N GLN A 345 1.43 42.53 -5.59
CA GLN A 345 1.37 43.99 -5.61
C GLN A 345 0.33 44.50 -6.59
N GLU A 346 -0.66 45.21 -6.05
CA GLU A 346 -1.70 45.85 -6.84
C GLU A 346 -1.09 46.87 -7.82
N THR A 347 -1.31 46.66 -9.12
CA THR A 347 -0.72 47.48 -10.19
C THR A 347 -1.80 47.85 -11.20
N ALA A 348 -2.06 49.15 -11.35
CA ALA A 348 -3.03 49.69 -12.30
C ALA A 348 -2.41 49.87 -13.70
N PHE A 349 -3.05 49.29 -14.72
CA PHE A 349 -2.70 49.44 -16.13
C PHE A 349 -3.66 50.46 -16.78
N ALA A 350 -3.58 51.72 -16.34
CA ALA A 350 -4.41 52.80 -16.89
C ALA A 350 -4.08 53.12 -18.35
N ASP A 351 -2.84 52.87 -18.76
CA ASP A 351 -2.34 52.95 -20.14
C ASP A 351 -1.24 51.88 -20.37
N TRP A 352 -0.70 51.83 -21.59
CA TRP A 352 0.34 50.86 -21.99
C TRP A 352 1.71 51.08 -21.33
N SER A 353 1.89 52.07 -20.45
CA SER A 353 3.19 52.36 -19.84
C SER A 353 3.54 51.44 -18.67
N ALA A 354 2.53 50.87 -18.00
CA ALA A 354 2.73 49.97 -16.87
C ALA A 354 3.22 48.60 -17.35
N THR A 355 4.20 48.05 -16.63
CA THR A 355 4.69 46.69 -16.83
C THR A 355 4.92 46.01 -15.47
N ILE A 356 4.67 44.71 -15.43
CA ILE A 356 5.12 43.83 -14.33
C ILE A 356 6.12 42.84 -14.92
N VAL A 357 7.18 42.55 -14.17
CA VAL A 357 8.12 41.48 -14.47
C VAL A 357 8.21 40.58 -13.23
N ILE A 358 7.74 39.35 -13.37
CA ILE A 358 7.93 38.29 -12.38
C ILE A 358 9.18 37.53 -12.80
N GLY A 359 10.16 37.45 -11.91
CA GLY A 359 11.46 36.87 -12.24
C GLY A 359 11.42 35.35 -12.44
N PRO A 360 12.41 34.79 -13.16
CA PRO A 360 12.50 33.35 -13.46
C PRO A 360 12.58 32.46 -12.21
N GLU A 361 13.02 33.00 -11.07
CA GLU A 361 13.08 32.28 -9.80
C GLU A 361 11.71 31.75 -9.34
N GLN A 362 10.61 32.43 -9.70
CA GLN A 362 9.25 31.99 -9.39
C GLN A 362 8.79 30.81 -10.26
N PHE A 363 9.58 30.43 -11.26
CA PHE A 363 9.27 29.39 -12.25
C PHE A 363 10.33 28.29 -12.28
N ALA A 364 11.21 28.20 -11.28
CA ALA A 364 12.28 27.20 -11.24
C ALA A 364 11.73 25.77 -11.40
N ASP A 365 10.62 25.48 -10.72
CA ASP A 365 9.97 24.17 -10.68
C ASP A 365 8.64 24.13 -11.45
N VAL A 366 8.48 25.01 -12.46
CA VAL A 366 7.25 25.04 -13.26
C VAL A 366 7.14 23.80 -14.16
N VAL A 367 5.95 23.21 -14.20
CA VAL A 367 5.66 22.01 -15.03
C VAL A 367 4.69 22.31 -16.17
N GLU A 368 4.72 21.48 -17.22
CA GLU A 368 3.76 21.55 -18.31
C GLU A 368 2.34 21.31 -17.78
N GLY A 369 1.38 22.12 -18.22
CA GLY A 369 -0.01 22.04 -17.78
C GLY A 369 -0.31 22.80 -16.48
N GLY A 370 0.69 23.32 -15.77
CA GLY A 370 0.49 24.29 -14.68
C GLY A 370 -0.32 25.50 -15.17
N ILE A 371 -1.07 26.15 -14.28
CA ILE A 371 -1.96 27.26 -14.57
C ILE A 371 -1.40 28.55 -13.97
N ILE A 372 -1.19 29.56 -14.82
CA ILE A 372 -0.97 30.94 -14.36
C ILE A 372 -2.34 31.60 -14.25
N ARG A 373 -2.75 31.95 -13.03
CA ARG A 373 -4.01 32.65 -12.74
C ARG A 373 -3.74 34.10 -12.38
N VAL A 374 -4.39 35.03 -13.07
CA VAL A 374 -4.20 36.48 -12.90
C VAL A 374 -5.50 37.09 -12.42
N TYR A 375 -5.49 37.66 -11.21
CA TYR A 375 -6.63 38.33 -10.61
C TYR A 375 -6.64 39.80 -11.02
N ILE A 376 -7.79 40.26 -11.52
CA ILE A 376 -8.00 41.62 -11.99
C ILE A 376 -9.23 42.28 -11.37
N LYS A 377 -9.18 43.60 -11.29
CA LYS A 377 -10.33 44.46 -10.95
C LYS A 377 -10.30 45.73 -11.79
N ASP A 378 -11.31 46.58 -11.63
CA ASP A 378 -11.44 47.87 -12.33
C ASP A 378 -11.36 47.69 -13.86
N LYS A 379 -11.91 46.60 -14.38
CA LYS A 379 -11.95 46.32 -15.82
C LYS A 379 -12.73 47.42 -16.54
N GLY A 380 -12.05 48.13 -17.43
CA GLY A 380 -12.63 49.12 -18.33
C GLY A 380 -13.03 48.56 -19.68
N ASP A 381 -13.76 49.36 -20.46
CA ASP A 381 -14.22 49.00 -21.81
C ASP A 381 -13.06 48.68 -22.79
N ASP A 382 -11.89 49.30 -22.58
CA ASP A 382 -10.69 49.13 -23.41
C ASP A 382 -9.78 47.98 -22.93
N TYR A 383 -10.28 47.09 -22.05
CA TYR A 383 -9.52 45.98 -21.44
C TYR A 383 -8.72 45.16 -22.45
N ASN A 384 -7.40 45.20 -22.33
CA ASN A 384 -6.50 44.39 -23.15
C ASN A 384 -5.21 44.03 -22.39
N PRO A 385 -5.18 42.89 -21.67
CA PRO A 385 -3.96 42.37 -21.08
C PRO A 385 -3.13 41.61 -22.13
N ILE A 386 -1.82 41.72 -22.00
CA ILE A 386 -0.80 40.95 -22.73
C ILE A 386 0.18 40.39 -21.71
N PHE A 387 0.52 39.12 -21.83
CA PHE A 387 1.55 38.52 -21.00
C PHE A 387 2.38 37.48 -21.74
N LYS A 388 3.70 37.56 -21.54
CA LYS A 388 4.71 36.88 -22.37
C LYS A 388 5.73 36.18 -21.48
N HIS A 389 6.30 35.09 -22.00
CA HIS A 389 7.35 34.31 -21.36
C HIS A 389 8.76 34.56 -21.95
N VAL A 390 8.90 35.57 -22.81
CA VAL A 390 10.16 35.93 -23.51
C VAL A 390 10.69 37.31 -23.13
N ASP A 391 12.00 37.50 -23.20
CA ASP A 391 12.71 38.76 -22.92
C ASP A 391 12.61 39.81 -24.06
N SER A 392 11.58 39.73 -24.91
CA SER A 392 11.38 40.66 -26.04
C SER A 392 9.91 40.99 -26.27
N TRP A 393 9.59 42.29 -26.25
CA TRP A 393 8.26 42.77 -26.63
C TRP A 393 7.96 42.65 -28.13
N GLY A 394 8.98 42.42 -28.97
CA GLY A 394 8.83 42.25 -30.42
C GLY A 394 8.47 40.82 -30.85
N ASP A 395 8.48 39.86 -29.92
CA ASP A 395 8.09 38.48 -30.15
C ASP A 395 6.61 38.27 -29.79
N TRP A 396 5.91 37.42 -30.55
CA TRP A 396 4.47 37.20 -30.46
C TRP A 396 4.08 35.93 -29.69
N ASN A 397 5.03 35.35 -28.93
CA ASN A 397 4.78 34.25 -27.99
C ASN A 397 4.03 34.76 -26.74
N GLU A 398 2.76 35.10 -26.93
CA GLU A 398 1.79 35.42 -25.88
C GLU A 398 1.08 34.14 -25.43
N PHE A 399 0.86 34.01 -24.12
CA PHE A 399 0.02 32.96 -23.58
C PHE A 399 -1.40 33.05 -24.13
N GLN A 400 -1.98 31.89 -24.46
CA GLN A 400 -3.40 31.81 -24.79
C GLN A 400 -4.21 31.76 -23.48
N ALA A 401 -4.88 32.86 -23.14
CA ALA A 401 -5.78 32.93 -21.98
C ALA A 401 -7.24 33.17 -22.38
N ASN A 402 -8.14 32.57 -21.58
CA ASN A 402 -9.56 32.88 -21.62
C ASN A 402 -9.82 34.17 -20.83
N LYS A 403 -9.81 35.30 -21.54
CA LYS A 403 -10.08 36.64 -20.97
C LYS A 403 -11.50 36.71 -20.39
N THR A 404 -11.65 37.33 -19.22
CA THR A 404 -12.95 37.50 -18.53
C THR A 404 -13.74 38.73 -19.03
N ASP A 405 -15.06 38.61 -19.01
CA ASP A 405 -16.02 39.67 -19.35
C ASP A 405 -16.32 40.62 -18.15
N GLU A 406 -15.95 40.23 -16.92
CA GLU A 406 -16.13 41.01 -15.68
C GLU A 406 -14.85 41.02 -14.83
N ASP A 407 -14.83 41.79 -13.73
CA ASP A 407 -13.79 41.68 -12.69
C ASP A 407 -13.72 40.25 -12.16
N GLY A 408 -12.52 39.77 -11.79
CA GLY A 408 -12.33 38.37 -11.42
C GLY A 408 -10.93 37.88 -11.71
N TYR A 409 -10.80 36.76 -12.43
CA TYR A 409 -9.50 36.24 -12.86
C TYR A 409 -9.56 35.67 -14.27
N PHE A 410 -8.41 35.57 -14.92
CA PHE A 410 -8.22 34.76 -16.12
C PHE A 410 -7.05 33.79 -15.93
N GLU A 411 -7.07 32.71 -16.70
CA GLU A 411 -6.13 31.61 -16.58
C GLU A 411 -5.45 31.33 -17.92
N ALA A 412 -4.18 30.94 -17.85
CA ALA A 412 -3.42 30.40 -18.98
C ALA A 412 -2.67 29.14 -18.54
N PRO A 413 -2.84 28.01 -19.26
CA PRO A 413 -2.00 26.84 -19.05
C PRO A 413 -0.58 27.09 -19.56
N VAL A 414 0.40 26.48 -18.90
CA VAL A 414 1.82 26.52 -19.27
C VAL A 414 2.09 25.42 -20.31
N PRO A 415 2.35 25.76 -21.59
CA PRO A 415 2.73 24.76 -22.58
C PRO A 415 4.21 24.37 -22.41
N ALA A 416 4.57 23.14 -22.81
CA ALA A 416 5.94 22.63 -22.67
C ALA A 416 7.03 23.54 -23.26
N ASP A 417 6.74 24.21 -24.38
CA ASP A 417 7.68 25.08 -25.08
C ASP A 417 7.93 26.42 -24.38
N ALA A 418 7.03 26.87 -23.49
CA ALA A 418 7.19 28.08 -22.70
C ALA A 418 8.07 27.88 -21.45
N ILE A 419 8.22 26.65 -20.95
CA ILE A 419 8.95 26.35 -19.69
C ILE A 419 10.40 26.86 -19.71
N PRO A 420 11.23 26.57 -20.73
CA PRO A 420 12.61 27.04 -20.74
C PRO A 420 12.70 28.57 -20.77
N GLU A 421 11.73 29.23 -21.39
CA GLU A 421 11.70 30.69 -21.51
C GLU A 421 11.27 31.34 -20.18
N LEU A 422 10.27 30.78 -19.49
CA LEU A 422 9.89 31.17 -18.12
C LEU A 422 11.06 30.99 -17.14
N GLN A 423 11.76 29.85 -17.17
CA GLN A 423 12.92 29.56 -16.32
C GLN A 423 14.14 30.45 -16.62
N THR A 424 14.18 31.09 -17.80
CA THR A 424 15.30 31.97 -18.19
C THR A 424 14.97 33.45 -18.01
N SER A 425 13.76 33.86 -18.39
CA SER A 425 13.36 35.27 -18.59
C SER A 425 12.20 35.72 -17.71
N GLY A 426 11.54 34.78 -17.03
CA GLY A 426 10.36 35.03 -16.21
C GLY A 426 9.11 35.37 -17.01
N LEU A 427 8.12 35.93 -16.32
CA LEU A 427 6.83 36.32 -16.90
C LEU A 427 6.69 37.84 -16.92
N ARG A 428 6.15 38.39 -18.01
CA ARG A 428 5.96 39.83 -18.18
C ARG A 428 4.51 40.16 -18.46
N PHE A 429 3.99 41.20 -17.82
CA PHE A 429 2.67 41.77 -18.10
C PHE A 429 2.78 43.18 -18.66
N GLN A 430 1.90 43.50 -19.60
CA GLN A 430 1.60 44.84 -20.09
C GLN A 430 0.14 44.88 -20.54
N GLY A 431 -0.49 46.05 -20.60
CA GLY A 431 -1.84 46.15 -21.10
C GLY A 431 -2.46 47.51 -20.84
N ILE A 432 -3.77 47.58 -20.98
CA ILE A 432 -4.57 48.77 -20.69
C ILE A 432 -5.96 48.38 -20.16
N GLY A 433 -6.52 49.18 -19.27
CA GLY A 433 -7.92 49.13 -18.87
C GLY A 433 -8.24 48.11 -17.77
N PHE A 434 -7.31 47.84 -16.84
CA PHE A 434 -7.52 46.99 -15.67
C PHE A 434 -6.48 47.24 -14.59
N THR A 435 -6.73 46.70 -13.39
CA THR A 435 -5.77 46.61 -12.29
C THR A 435 -5.47 45.14 -12.01
N ILE A 436 -4.20 44.71 -12.02
CA ILE A 436 -3.81 43.40 -11.52
C ILE A 436 -3.71 43.50 -10.00
N VAL A 437 -4.34 42.56 -9.31
CA VAL A 437 -4.33 42.47 -7.83
C VAL A 437 -3.34 41.42 -7.36
N LYS A 438 -3.31 40.26 -8.02
CA LYS A 438 -2.51 39.09 -7.62
C LYS A 438 -2.25 38.19 -8.83
N VAL A 439 -1.14 37.46 -8.83
CA VAL A 439 -0.86 36.38 -9.77
C VAL A 439 -0.48 35.12 -8.98
N GLU A 440 -1.09 34.00 -9.35
CA GLU A 440 -0.81 32.68 -8.79
C GLU A 440 -0.26 31.74 -9.87
N LEU A 441 0.70 30.91 -9.48
CA LEU A 441 1.05 29.69 -10.19
C LEU A 441 0.36 28.52 -9.49
N ILE A 442 -0.48 27.80 -10.21
CA ILE A 442 -1.23 26.65 -9.72
C ILE A 442 -0.74 25.43 -10.46
N GLN A 443 -0.16 24.46 -9.77
CA GLN A 443 0.35 23.26 -10.42
C GLN A 443 0.31 22.07 -9.48
N ASP A 444 0.16 20.89 -10.05
CA ASP A 444 0.27 19.66 -9.29
C ASP A 444 1.75 19.44 -8.99
N VAL A 445 2.09 19.46 -7.70
CA VAL A 445 3.42 19.16 -7.20
C VAL A 445 3.37 17.86 -6.43
N TRP A 446 4.41 17.06 -6.60
CA TRP A 446 4.62 15.90 -5.76
C TRP A 446 5.17 16.38 -4.41
N VAL A 447 4.39 16.21 -3.34
CA VAL A 447 4.79 16.61 -1.98
C VAL A 447 5.21 15.39 -1.20
N ASP A 448 6.49 15.31 -0.81
CA ASP A 448 6.99 14.27 0.08
C ASP A 448 6.47 14.49 1.52
N GLY A 449 5.72 13.53 2.05
CA GLY A 449 5.11 13.55 3.38
C GLY A 449 3.68 13.01 3.34
N GLY A 450 3.40 11.92 4.06
CA GLY A 450 2.11 11.20 3.99
C GLY A 450 0.94 11.90 4.67
N GLY A 451 1.02 13.21 4.90
CA GLY A 451 -0.12 13.94 5.41
C GLY A 451 -1.21 14.08 4.35
N HIS A 452 -2.46 14.01 4.78
CA HIS A 452 -3.60 14.29 3.92
C HIS A 452 -4.55 15.27 4.62
N TRP A 453 -5.24 16.06 3.83
CA TRP A 453 -6.33 16.88 4.33
C TRP A 453 -7.55 15.98 4.57
N GLU A 454 -7.99 15.93 5.82
CA GLU A 454 -9.24 15.26 6.21
C GLU A 454 -10.33 16.31 6.40
N SER A 455 -11.44 16.17 5.67
CA SER A 455 -12.64 16.97 5.91
C SER A 455 -13.41 16.41 7.10
N GLN A 456 -13.36 17.11 8.22
CA GLN A 456 -14.06 16.75 9.43
C GLN A 456 -15.44 17.41 9.50
N LYS A 457 -16.41 16.62 9.93
CA LYS A 457 -17.77 17.08 10.25
C LYS A 457 -18.11 16.70 11.68
N ILE A 458 -18.08 17.68 12.57
CA ILE A 458 -18.28 17.50 14.01
C ILE A 458 -19.65 18.04 14.39
N VAL A 459 -20.46 17.24 15.08
CA VAL A 459 -21.74 17.71 15.64
C VAL A 459 -21.46 18.27 17.02
N LEU A 460 -21.48 19.60 17.13
CA LEU A 460 -21.19 20.30 18.39
C LEU A 460 -22.41 20.31 19.33
N TRP A 461 -23.61 20.28 18.76
CA TRP A 461 -24.87 20.32 19.50
C TRP A 461 -26.03 19.81 18.63
N ASP A 462 -26.93 19.00 19.17
CA ASP A 462 -27.98 18.30 18.38
C ASP A 462 -29.36 18.26 19.05
N GLN A 463 -29.59 19.13 20.04
CA GLN A 463 -30.88 19.21 20.72
C GLN A 463 -31.80 20.21 20.01
N GLU A 464 -33.01 20.43 20.51
CA GLU A 464 -33.93 21.43 19.98
C GLU A 464 -34.20 22.51 21.03
N THR A 465 -33.92 23.78 20.69
CA THR A 465 -34.14 24.92 21.60
C THR A 465 -34.83 26.05 20.86
N ALA A 466 -36.04 26.39 21.33
CA ALA A 466 -36.82 27.51 20.82
C ALA A 466 -36.40 28.83 21.50
N PHE A 467 -36.02 29.81 20.70
CA PHE A 467 -35.71 31.19 21.13
C PHE A 467 -36.95 32.06 20.92
N ALA A 468 -38.01 31.78 21.69
CA ALA A 468 -39.27 32.54 21.59
C ALA A 468 -39.11 34.00 22.09
N ASP A 469 -38.17 34.22 23.00
CA ASP A 469 -37.74 35.52 23.51
C ASP A 469 -36.22 35.47 23.84
N TRP A 470 -35.67 36.59 24.31
CA TRP A 470 -34.24 36.74 24.64
C TRP A 470 -33.77 35.93 25.86
N SER A 471 -34.62 35.14 26.53
CA SER A 471 -34.21 34.40 27.74
C SER A 471 -33.47 33.10 27.45
N ALA A 472 -33.66 32.50 26.28
CA ALA A 472 -33.05 31.24 25.92
C ALA A 472 -31.57 31.42 25.56
N THR A 473 -30.73 30.50 26.02
CA THR A 473 -29.30 30.46 25.70
C THR A 473 -28.84 29.03 25.47
N ILE A 474 -27.95 28.82 24.49
CA ILE A 474 -27.15 27.59 24.36
C ILE A 474 -25.70 27.95 24.65
N VAL A 475 -24.99 27.08 25.37
CA VAL A 475 -23.54 27.17 25.61
C VAL A 475 -22.92 25.84 25.19
N ILE A 476 -22.02 25.89 24.21
CA ILE A 476 -21.18 24.79 23.77
C ILE A 476 -19.80 25.04 24.38
N GLY A 477 -19.31 24.10 25.17
CA GLY A 477 -18.08 24.28 25.94
C GLY A 477 -16.81 24.30 25.08
N PRO A 478 -15.72 24.91 25.59
CA PRO A 478 -14.44 25.02 24.87
C PRO A 478 -13.81 23.68 24.49
N GLU A 479 -14.12 22.60 25.21
CA GLU A 479 -13.64 21.24 24.93
C GLU A 479 -14.02 20.76 23.52
N GLN A 480 -15.13 21.25 22.97
CA GLN A 480 -15.58 20.92 21.62
C GLN A 480 -14.79 21.65 20.53
N PHE A 481 -13.95 22.61 20.90
CA PHE A 481 -13.17 23.46 20.00
C PHE A 481 -11.65 23.26 20.14
N ALA A 482 -11.21 22.22 20.85
CA ALA A 482 -9.78 21.97 21.08
C ALA A 482 -8.96 21.96 19.77
N ASN A 483 -9.53 21.39 18.69
CA ASN A 483 -8.89 21.25 17.38
C ASN A 483 -9.52 22.16 16.31
N VAL A 484 -10.17 23.27 16.69
CA VAL A 484 -10.75 24.20 15.71
C VAL A 484 -9.64 24.92 14.93
N VAL A 485 -9.79 25.02 13.61
CA VAL A 485 -8.83 25.71 12.73
C VAL A 485 -9.43 26.98 12.12
N GLU A 486 -8.55 27.91 11.70
CA GLU A 486 -8.95 29.10 10.94
C GLU A 486 -9.65 28.67 9.64
N GLY A 487 -10.74 29.34 9.29
CA GLY A 487 -11.51 29.05 8.09
C GLY A 487 -12.49 27.88 8.21
N GLY A 488 -12.47 27.13 9.33
CA GLY A 488 -13.53 26.16 9.64
C GLY A 488 -14.91 26.82 9.65
N ILE A 489 -15.96 26.09 9.30
CA ILE A 489 -17.34 26.58 9.16
C ILE A 489 -18.19 26.09 10.32
N ILE A 490 -18.72 27.03 11.11
CA ILE A 490 -19.79 26.75 12.07
C ILE A 490 -21.12 26.84 11.31
N ARG A 491 -21.83 25.71 11.20
CA ARG A 491 -23.14 25.61 10.56
C ARG A 491 -24.23 25.45 11.62
N VAL A 492 -25.23 26.32 11.60
CA VAL A 492 -26.32 26.35 12.58
C VAL A 492 -27.64 26.14 11.88
N TYR A 493 -28.34 25.06 12.21
CA TYR A 493 -29.63 24.69 11.63
C TYR A 493 -30.76 25.32 12.42
N ILE A 494 -31.63 26.04 11.72
CA ILE A 494 -32.77 26.74 12.28
C ILE A 494 -34.08 26.32 11.62
N LYS A 495 -35.16 26.42 12.39
CA LYS A 495 -36.54 26.32 11.89
C LYS A 495 -37.46 27.28 12.64
N ASP A 496 -38.73 27.34 12.24
CA ASP A 496 -39.76 28.16 12.87
C ASP A 496 -39.39 29.65 12.88
N LYS A 497 -38.70 30.11 11.81
CA LYS A 497 -38.28 31.50 11.69
C LYS A 497 -39.49 32.45 11.67
N GLY A 498 -39.52 33.38 12.60
CA GLY A 498 -40.49 34.47 12.66
C GLY A 498 -40.04 35.72 11.92
N ASP A 499 -40.96 36.68 11.80
CA ASP A 499 -40.70 38.00 11.20
C ASP A 499 -39.65 38.82 11.99
N ASP A 500 -39.60 38.64 13.32
CA ASP A 500 -38.67 39.33 14.24
C ASP A 500 -37.34 38.56 14.45
N TYR A 501 -36.98 37.63 13.55
CA TYR A 501 -35.79 36.79 13.64
C TYR A 501 -34.49 37.58 13.86
N ASN A 502 -33.84 37.29 14.99
CA ASN A 502 -32.55 37.88 15.33
C ASN A 502 -31.68 36.92 16.18
N PRO A 503 -30.84 36.09 15.55
CA PRO A 503 -29.85 35.28 16.26
C PRO A 503 -28.65 36.15 16.66
N ILE A 504 -28.01 35.79 17.77
CA ILE A 504 -26.71 36.30 18.22
C ILE A 504 -25.88 35.10 18.66
N PHE A 505 -24.63 35.05 18.22
CA PHE A 505 -23.70 34.03 18.68
C PHE A 505 -22.30 34.58 18.88
N LYS A 506 -21.71 34.21 20.00
CA LYS A 506 -20.48 34.81 20.55
C LYS A 506 -19.48 33.72 20.92
N HIS A 507 -18.20 34.03 20.73
CA HIS A 507 -17.06 33.21 21.12
C HIS A 507 -16.37 33.72 22.40
N VAL A 508 -17.00 34.66 23.11
CA VAL A 508 -16.46 35.28 24.33
C VAL A 508 -17.36 35.06 25.55
N ASP A 509 -16.77 35.06 26.73
CA ASP A 509 -17.46 34.83 28.01
C ASP A 509 -18.40 35.97 28.44
N SER A 510 -18.23 37.18 27.89
CA SER A 510 -19.00 38.37 28.28
C SER A 510 -20.06 38.75 27.25
N TRP A 511 -21.32 38.82 27.68
CA TRP A 511 -22.41 39.37 26.85
C TRP A 511 -22.25 40.87 26.54
N GLY A 512 -21.36 41.58 27.24
CA GLY A 512 -21.07 43.00 27.02
C GLY A 512 -20.08 43.28 25.89
N ASP A 513 -19.38 42.26 25.39
CA ASP A 513 -18.46 42.37 24.26
C ASP A 513 -19.18 42.06 22.93
N TRP A 514 -18.83 42.79 21.88
CA TRP A 514 -19.53 42.73 20.58
C TRP A 514 -18.69 42.06 19.48
N ASN A 515 -17.89 41.06 19.87
CA ASN A 515 -17.25 40.13 18.93
C ASN A 515 -18.28 39.05 18.54
N GLU A 516 -19.12 39.41 17.57
CA GLU A 516 -20.09 38.52 16.96
C GLU A 516 -19.54 37.98 15.64
N PHE A 517 -19.71 36.69 15.43
CA PHE A 517 -19.48 36.10 14.11
C PHE A 517 -20.39 36.77 13.08
N GLN A 518 -19.80 37.24 11.97
CA GLN A 518 -20.58 37.74 10.86
C GLN A 518 -21.21 36.55 10.12
N ALA A 519 -22.47 36.23 10.41
CA ALA A 519 -23.27 35.37 9.53
C ALA A 519 -24.34 36.16 8.81
N ASN A 520 -24.57 35.79 7.55
CA ASN A 520 -25.67 36.31 6.78
C ASN A 520 -26.98 35.78 7.35
N LYS A 521 -27.95 36.67 7.57
CA LYS A 521 -29.32 36.27 7.92
C LYS A 521 -29.90 35.45 6.77
N VAL A 522 -30.62 34.39 7.12
CA VAL A 522 -31.30 33.53 6.14
C VAL A 522 -32.73 34.00 5.90
N ASP A 523 -33.15 33.93 4.64
CA ASP A 523 -34.48 34.36 4.19
C ASP A 523 -35.57 33.32 4.53
N GLU A 524 -35.21 32.04 4.67
CA GLU A 524 -36.09 30.91 4.97
C GLU A 524 -35.50 29.98 6.05
N ASP A 525 -36.31 29.05 6.57
CA ASP A 525 -35.83 27.96 7.45
C ASP A 525 -34.73 27.13 6.74
N GLY A 526 -33.73 26.67 7.48
CA GLY A 526 -32.57 26.01 6.88
C GLY A 526 -31.35 26.05 7.79
N TYR A 527 -30.24 26.54 7.29
CA TYR A 527 -29.03 26.75 8.08
C TYR A 527 -28.32 28.03 7.66
N PHE A 528 -27.59 28.64 8.59
CA PHE A 528 -26.61 29.66 8.28
C PHE A 528 -25.20 29.16 8.62
N GLU A 529 -24.20 29.75 7.97
CA GLU A 529 -22.80 29.39 8.11
C GLU A 529 -21.98 30.61 8.49
N ALA A 530 -21.01 30.39 9.37
CA ALA A 530 -20.04 31.40 9.76
C ALA A 530 -18.63 30.80 9.73
N PRO A 531 -17.68 31.37 8.95
CA PRO A 531 -16.28 30.95 9.02
C PRO A 531 -15.65 31.39 10.34
N VAL A 532 -14.78 30.55 10.89
CA VAL A 532 -13.94 30.81 12.08
C VAL A 532 -12.80 31.74 11.68
N PRO A 533 -12.80 33.01 12.11
CA PRO A 533 -11.68 33.89 11.86
C PRO A 533 -10.51 33.55 12.81
N ALA A 534 -9.27 33.87 12.41
CA ALA A 534 -8.07 33.59 13.19
C ALA A 534 -8.18 34.06 14.65
N GLU A 535 -8.71 35.26 14.85
CA GLU A 535 -8.86 35.88 16.16
C GLU A 535 -9.86 35.18 17.10
N ALA A 536 -10.77 34.35 16.56
CA ALA A 536 -11.77 33.65 17.36
C ALA A 536 -11.29 32.28 17.89
N ILE A 537 -10.18 31.73 17.39
CA ILE A 537 -9.71 30.37 17.74
C ILE A 537 -9.39 30.27 19.24
N GLU A 538 -8.56 31.17 19.75
CA GLU A 538 -8.17 31.18 21.17
C GLU A 538 -9.40 31.40 22.07
N GLU A 539 -10.34 32.25 21.64
CA GLU A 539 -11.55 32.55 22.38
C GLU A 539 -12.51 31.35 22.41
N LEU A 540 -12.66 30.63 21.29
CA LEU A 540 -13.42 29.37 21.23
C LEU A 540 -12.79 28.26 22.10
N GLN A 541 -11.47 28.12 22.07
CA GLN A 541 -10.72 27.13 22.86
C GLN A 541 -10.74 27.42 24.37
N THR A 542 -11.06 28.65 24.78
CA THR A 542 -11.08 29.06 26.19
C THR A 542 -12.48 29.25 26.75
N SER A 543 -13.40 29.80 25.95
CA SER A 543 -14.73 30.26 26.37
C SER A 543 -15.88 29.51 25.69
N GLY A 544 -15.60 28.74 24.63
CA GLY A 544 -16.58 28.03 23.83
C GLY A 544 -17.49 28.94 23.00
N LEU A 545 -18.60 28.39 22.51
CA LEU A 545 -19.56 29.09 21.67
C LEU A 545 -20.91 29.26 22.38
N ARG A 546 -21.50 30.45 22.29
CA ARG A 546 -22.75 30.79 22.98
C ARG A 546 -23.78 31.32 21.99
N PHE A 547 -25.04 30.93 22.15
CA PHE A 547 -26.17 31.41 21.36
C PHE A 547 -27.20 32.10 22.24
N GLN A 548 -27.80 33.18 21.73
CA GLN A 548 -28.99 33.87 22.24
C GLN A 548 -29.76 34.45 21.05
N GLY A 549 -31.01 34.84 21.23
CA GLY A 549 -31.74 35.55 20.18
C GLY A 549 -33.24 35.53 20.39
N ILE A 550 -33.98 35.85 19.33
CA ILE A 550 -35.44 35.80 19.31
C ILE A 550 -35.96 35.39 17.93
N GLY A 551 -37.08 34.66 17.90
CA GLY A 551 -37.88 34.41 16.71
C GLY A 551 -37.41 33.23 15.83
N PHE A 552 -36.80 32.20 16.42
CA PHE A 552 -36.40 30.96 15.73
C PHE A 552 -36.18 29.81 16.71
N THR A 553 -36.01 28.60 16.17
CA THR A 553 -35.62 27.40 16.89
C THR A 553 -34.30 26.88 16.33
N ILE A 554 -33.27 26.67 17.16
CA ILE A 554 -32.06 25.93 16.75
C ILE A 554 -32.31 24.44 16.93
N THR A 555 -31.93 23.65 15.94
CA THR A 555 -32.09 22.19 15.93
C THR A 555 -30.76 21.43 15.86
N LYS A 556 -29.69 22.09 15.43
CA LYS A 556 -28.36 21.48 15.32
C LYS A 556 -27.27 22.53 15.12
N VAL A 557 -26.08 22.28 15.63
CA VAL A 557 -24.85 23.03 15.36
C VAL A 557 -23.75 22.05 14.95
N GLU A 558 -23.08 22.32 13.83
CA GLU A 558 -21.98 21.53 13.31
C GLU A 558 -20.74 22.41 13.09
N LEU A 559 -19.54 21.84 13.23
CA LEU A 559 -18.28 22.39 12.78
C LEU A 559 -17.80 21.57 11.57
N LEU A 560 -17.51 22.24 10.47
CA LEU A 560 -16.97 21.66 9.25
C LEU A 560 -15.58 22.25 9.03
N GLN A 561 -14.54 21.43 8.95
CA GLN A 561 -13.19 21.96 8.77
C GLN A 561 -12.33 20.95 8.04
N ASP A 562 -11.39 21.44 7.25
CA ASP A 562 -10.34 20.63 6.67
C ASP A 562 -9.14 20.69 7.62
N VAL A 563 -8.75 19.54 8.17
CA VAL A 563 -7.63 19.43 9.09
C VAL A 563 -6.52 18.68 8.38
N TRP A 564 -5.31 19.21 8.45
CA TRP A 564 -4.14 18.49 8.01
C TRP A 564 -3.85 17.36 9.00
N VAL A 565 -3.97 16.13 8.55
CA VAL A 565 -3.57 14.94 9.30
C VAL A 565 -2.16 14.60 8.84
N ASP A 566 -1.16 14.79 9.71
CA ASP A 566 0.21 14.40 9.41
C ASP A 566 0.31 12.90 9.16
N GLY A 567 0.95 12.49 8.06
CA GLY A 567 1.32 11.09 7.82
C GLY A 567 2.82 10.92 7.56
N GLY A 568 3.63 11.61 8.34
CA GLY A 568 5.09 11.57 8.20
C GLY A 568 5.82 11.87 9.48
N GLY A 569 5.81 10.93 10.42
CA GLY A 569 6.73 10.91 11.55
C GLY A 569 6.69 9.53 12.18
N THR A 570 7.82 8.84 12.22
CA THR A 570 7.99 7.50 12.80
C THR A 570 7.28 7.38 14.15
N GLY A 571 6.08 6.80 14.16
CA GLY A 571 5.28 6.52 15.34
C GLY A 571 4.52 5.24 15.04
N GLY A 572 4.99 4.15 15.64
CA GLY A 572 4.41 2.83 15.42
C GLY A 572 2.95 2.74 15.86
N ASP A 573 2.23 1.86 15.19
CA ASP A 573 1.10 1.10 15.70
C ASP A 573 0.08 1.94 16.53
N THR A 574 -0.91 2.54 15.85
CA THR A 574 -2.01 3.27 16.51
C THR A 574 -3.01 2.35 17.21
N GLY A 575 -2.68 1.06 17.37
CA GLY A 575 -3.41 0.13 18.22
C GLY A 575 -2.95 0.21 19.70
N PRO A 576 -3.76 -0.31 20.64
CA PRO A 576 -3.31 -0.52 22.02
C PRO A 576 -2.04 -1.39 22.07
N VAL A 577 -0.91 -0.79 22.41
CA VAL A 577 0.36 -1.49 22.53
C VAL A 577 0.44 -2.14 23.90
N ALA A 578 0.50 -3.47 23.96
CA ALA A 578 0.71 -4.18 25.23
C ALA A 578 2.12 -3.87 25.77
N ILE A 579 2.19 -3.01 26.79
CA ILE A 579 3.43 -2.67 27.47
C ILE A 579 3.76 -3.64 28.62
N TRP A 580 2.77 -4.44 29.03
CA TRP A 580 2.93 -5.55 29.96
C TRP A 580 1.78 -6.57 29.79
N ASP A 581 2.07 -7.87 29.75
CA ASP A 581 1.11 -8.92 29.36
C ASP A 581 1.17 -10.19 30.24
N GLN A 582 1.70 -10.06 31.46
CA GLN A 582 1.79 -11.17 32.40
C GLN A 582 0.58 -11.18 33.35
N GLU A 583 0.35 -12.27 34.08
CA GLU A 583 -0.67 -12.28 35.12
C GLU A 583 0.00 -12.13 36.48
N THR A 584 -0.39 -11.12 37.27
CA THR A 584 0.16 -10.88 38.62
C THR A 584 -0.95 -10.65 39.62
N VAL A 585 -0.96 -11.50 40.66
CA VAL A 585 -1.94 -11.47 41.75
C VAL A 585 -1.43 -10.55 42.86
N PHE A 586 -2.19 -9.51 43.18
CA PHE A 586 -1.95 -8.61 44.31
C PHE A 586 -2.77 -9.06 45.52
N GLY A 587 -2.43 -10.23 46.07
CA GLY A 587 -3.12 -10.79 47.25
C GLY A 587 -2.78 -10.08 48.57
N ASP A 588 -1.62 -9.42 48.62
CA ASP A 588 -1.17 -8.55 49.69
C ASP A 588 -0.29 -7.43 49.10
N TRP A 589 0.19 -6.53 49.96
CA TRP A 589 1.03 -5.39 49.56
C TRP A 589 2.45 -5.75 49.09
N SER A 590 2.83 -7.03 49.06
CA SER A 590 4.20 -7.43 48.69
C SER A 590 4.43 -7.49 47.17
N ALA A 591 3.37 -7.66 46.38
CA ALA A 591 3.46 -7.74 44.92
C ALA A 591 3.71 -6.36 44.30
N THR A 592 4.62 -6.31 43.31
CA THR A 592 4.89 -5.12 42.51
C THR A 592 5.06 -5.48 41.04
N ILE A 593 4.65 -4.57 40.15
CA ILE A 593 5.06 -4.59 38.74
C ILE A 593 5.86 -3.32 38.47
N VAL A 594 6.94 -3.45 37.69
CA VAL A 594 7.73 -2.34 37.18
C VAL A 594 7.81 -2.51 35.68
N ILE A 595 7.20 -1.58 34.94
CA ILE A 595 7.32 -1.43 33.50
C ILE A 595 8.39 -0.39 33.26
N GLY A 596 9.46 -0.75 32.55
CA GLY A 596 10.62 0.13 32.39
C GLY A 596 10.37 1.31 31.45
N PRO A 597 11.18 2.38 31.54
CA PRO A 597 11.06 3.59 30.72
C PRO A 597 11.20 3.32 29.22
N GLU A 598 11.83 2.21 28.82
CA GLU A 598 11.93 1.79 27.41
C GLU A 598 10.58 1.53 26.74
N LYS A 599 9.50 1.39 27.54
CA LYS A 599 8.12 1.25 27.04
C LYS A 599 7.40 2.58 26.84
N PHE A 600 8.04 3.69 27.19
CA PHE A 600 7.46 5.03 27.18
C PHE A 600 8.29 6.04 26.37
N THR A 601 9.23 5.57 25.53
CA THR A 601 10.11 6.44 24.74
C THR A 601 9.34 7.44 23.88
N ASP A 602 8.20 7.01 23.35
CA ASP A 602 7.39 7.78 22.41
C ASP A 602 6.06 8.26 23.02
N VAL A 603 5.90 8.19 24.35
CA VAL A 603 4.67 8.58 25.04
C VAL A 603 4.39 10.09 24.89
N LYS A 604 3.13 10.44 24.60
CA LYS A 604 2.66 11.81 24.39
C LYS A 604 1.61 12.20 25.42
N ASN A 605 1.41 13.52 25.57
CA ASN A 605 0.32 14.05 26.38
C ASN A 605 -1.02 13.64 25.77
N GLY A 606 -1.87 13.01 26.57
CA GLY A 606 -3.17 12.48 26.13
C GLY A 606 -3.20 10.98 25.86
N ASP A 607 -2.03 10.33 25.68
CA ASP A 607 -1.98 8.87 25.52
C ASP A 607 -2.67 8.18 26.71
N VAL A 608 -3.34 7.06 26.49
CA VAL A 608 -4.11 6.38 27.54
C VAL A 608 -3.40 5.12 28.00
N ILE A 609 -3.13 5.05 29.31
CA ILE A 609 -2.71 3.79 29.95
C ILE A 609 -3.97 3.02 30.33
N ARG A 610 -4.18 1.86 29.70
CA ARG A 610 -5.28 0.94 30.02
C ARG A 610 -4.76 -0.25 30.80
N VAL A 611 -5.38 -0.55 31.94
CA VAL A 611 -4.97 -1.64 32.83
C VAL A 611 -6.13 -2.59 33.04
N TYR A 612 -5.94 -3.85 32.67
CA TYR A 612 -6.93 -4.90 32.81
C TYR A 612 -6.80 -5.58 34.17
N ILE A 613 -7.92 -5.67 34.89
CA ILE A 613 -8.00 -6.27 36.21
C ILE A 613 -9.08 -7.36 36.27
N LYS A 614 -8.84 -8.36 37.10
CA LYS A 614 -9.82 -9.39 37.48
C LYS A 614 -9.68 -9.79 38.94
N ASP A 615 -10.57 -10.65 39.43
CA ASP A 615 -10.56 -11.19 40.79
C ASP A 615 -10.59 -10.08 41.87
N LYS A 616 -11.30 -8.98 41.59
CA LYS A 616 -11.46 -7.86 42.50
C LYS A 616 -12.12 -8.32 43.81
N GLY A 617 -11.42 -8.16 44.92
CA GLY A 617 -11.93 -8.38 46.27
C GLY A 617 -12.52 -7.12 46.91
N ASP A 618 -13.22 -7.30 48.03
CA ASP A 618 -13.86 -6.20 48.78
C ASP A 618 -12.84 -5.13 49.28
N ASP A 619 -11.58 -5.54 49.50
CA ASP A 619 -10.48 -4.68 49.97
C ASP A 619 -9.63 -4.09 48.80
N TYR A 620 -10.16 -4.08 47.57
CA TYR A 620 -9.48 -3.59 46.36
C TYR A 620 -8.89 -2.17 46.53
N ASN A 621 -7.55 -2.11 46.50
CA ASN A 621 -6.83 -0.84 46.56
C ASN A 621 -5.56 -0.87 45.72
N PRO A 622 -5.61 -0.42 44.46
CA PRO A 622 -4.44 -0.32 43.63
C PRO A 622 -3.73 1.04 43.77
N ILE A 623 -2.44 1.05 43.47
CA ILE A 623 -1.56 2.23 43.43
C ILE A 623 -0.72 2.15 42.15
N TYR A 624 -0.68 3.25 41.40
CA TYR A 624 0.04 3.38 40.14
C TYR A 624 0.90 4.64 40.18
N LYS A 625 2.21 4.52 39.98
CA LYS A 625 3.17 5.64 40.10
C LYS A 625 4.08 5.72 38.89
N HIS A 626 4.36 6.94 38.45
CA HIS A 626 5.32 7.25 37.38
C HIS A 626 6.66 7.79 37.91
N VAL A 627 6.92 7.65 39.22
CA VAL A 627 8.11 8.14 39.93
C VAL A 627 8.94 7.00 40.54
N ASP A 628 10.24 7.22 40.71
CA ASP A 628 11.19 6.20 41.21
C ASP A 628 11.05 5.85 42.70
N SER A 629 10.26 6.61 43.47
CA SER A 629 10.09 6.46 44.92
C SER A 629 8.65 6.19 45.33
N TRP A 630 8.44 5.18 46.18
CA TRP A 630 7.13 4.90 46.77
C TRP A 630 6.66 5.97 47.78
N GLY A 631 7.54 6.89 48.19
CA GLY A 631 7.23 7.98 49.12
C GLY A 631 6.60 9.23 48.49
N ASP A 632 6.61 9.34 47.16
CA ASP A 632 6.04 10.47 46.42
C ASP A 632 4.58 10.21 45.99
N TRP A 633 3.77 11.26 45.93
CA TRP A 633 2.31 11.22 45.71
C TRP A 633 1.89 11.57 44.28
N ASN A 634 2.76 11.30 43.30
CA ASN A 634 2.45 11.45 41.88
C ASN A 634 1.79 10.16 41.37
N GLU A 635 0.47 10.08 41.51
CA GLU A 635 -0.37 8.97 41.06
C GLU A 635 -1.24 9.41 39.88
N PHE A 636 -1.44 8.53 38.91
CA PHE A 636 -2.46 8.73 37.88
C PHE A 636 -3.83 8.81 38.55
N GLN A 637 -4.61 9.84 38.20
CA GLN A 637 -6.01 9.93 38.63
C GLN A 637 -6.86 8.96 37.81
N ALA A 638 -6.86 7.69 38.22
CA ALA A 638 -7.69 6.65 37.62
C ALA A 638 -8.98 6.47 38.43
N ASN A 639 -10.12 6.40 37.75
CA ASN A 639 -11.37 6.01 38.40
C ASN A 639 -11.28 4.54 38.81
N LYS A 640 -11.58 4.23 40.08
CA LYS A 640 -11.73 2.83 40.51
C LYS A 640 -12.88 2.20 39.74
N VAL A 641 -12.69 0.98 39.27
CA VAL A 641 -13.75 0.22 38.60
C VAL A 641 -14.63 -0.51 39.61
N ASP A 642 -15.94 -0.53 39.31
CA ASP A 642 -16.95 -1.16 40.16
C ASP A 642 -16.97 -2.69 40.04
N GLU A 643 -16.52 -3.24 38.89
CA GLU A 643 -16.45 -4.67 38.58
C GLU A 643 -15.12 -5.04 37.89
N ASP A 644 -14.87 -6.33 37.66
CA ASP A 644 -13.75 -6.82 36.85
C ASP A 644 -13.82 -6.24 35.42
N GLY A 645 -12.69 -5.87 34.83
CA GLY A 645 -12.67 -5.14 33.57
C GLY A 645 -11.35 -4.41 33.33
N TYR A 646 -11.41 -3.17 32.87
CA TYR A 646 -10.24 -2.32 32.73
C TYR A 646 -10.55 -0.91 33.23
N PHE A 647 -9.52 -0.19 33.66
CA PHE A 647 -9.59 1.25 33.83
C PHE A 647 -8.56 1.91 32.93
N GLU A 648 -8.82 3.18 32.63
CA GLU A 648 -8.02 4.01 31.75
C GLU A 648 -7.60 5.27 32.49
N ALA A 649 -6.36 5.68 32.26
CA ALA A 649 -5.84 6.95 32.75
C ALA A 649 -5.10 7.66 31.60
N PRO A 650 -5.52 8.88 31.22
CA PRO A 650 -4.76 9.67 30.27
C PRO A 650 -3.41 10.07 30.89
N VAL A 651 -2.37 10.13 30.07
CA VAL A 651 -1.03 10.58 30.43
C VAL A 651 -1.01 12.11 30.39
N PRO A 652 -0.92 12.79 31.53
CA PRO A 652 -0.83 14.24 31.54
C PRO A 652 0.60 14.68 31.18
N ALA A 653 0.72 15.90 30.65
CA ALA A 653 1.99 16.43 30.16
C ALA A 653 3.12 16.40 31.21
N GLU A 654 2.78 16.62 32.48
CA GLU A 654 3.72 16.58 33.61
C GLU A 654 4.26 15.18 33.94
N ALA A 655 3.61 14.10 33.50
CA ALA A 655 4.04 12.73 33.77
C ALA A 655 4.98 12.15 32.70
N ILE A 656 5.11 12.81 31.53
CA ILE A 656 5.88 12.30 30.38
C ILE A 656 7.35 12.12 30.73
N GLU A 657 8.00 13.15 31.28
CA GLU A 657 9.42 13.11 31.64
C GLU A 657 9.70 12.03 32.69
N GLU A 658 8.79 11.87 33.65
CA GLU A 658 8.92 10.88 34.72
C GLU A 658 8.72 9.45 34.18
N LEU A 659 7.76 9.21 33.30
CA LEU A 659 7.58 7.92 32.60
C LEU A 659 8.78 7.55 31.73
N GLN A 660 9.32 8.52 30.97
CA GLN A 660 10.50 8.32 30.12
C GLN A 660 11.79 8.08 30.90
N THR A 661 11.85 8.50 32.17
CA THR A 661 13.04 8.35 33.03
C THR A 661 12.95 7.13 33.94
N SER A 662 11.77 6.90 34.52
CA SER A 662 11.57 5.99 35.66
C SER A 662 10.56 4.88 35.39
N GLY A 663 9.82 4.95 34.28
CA GLY A 663 8.80 3.99 33.90
C GLY A 663 7.54 4.03 34.78
N LEU A 664 6.75 2.97 34.73
CA LEU A 664 5.47 2.85 35.44
C LEU A 664 5.53 1.72 36.48
N ARG A 665 5.02 1.98 37.68
CA ARG A 665 5.04 1.03 38.79
C ARG A 665 3.64 0.78 39.35
N PHE A 666 3.39 -0.48 39.68
CA PHE A 666 2.14 -0.96 40.27
C PHE A 666 2.39 -1.59 41.64
N GLN A 667 1.54 -1.29 42.62
CA GLN A 667 1.44 -1.99 43.90
C GLN A 667 -0.02 -1.96 44.36
N GLY A 668 -0.43 -2.88 45.23
CA GLY A 668 -1.79 -2.83 45.77
C GLY A 668 -2.16 -4.09 46.52
N ILE A 669 -3.47 -4.22 46.79
CA ILE A 669 -4.06 -5.41 47.41
C ILE A 669 -5.47 -5.65 46.85
N GLY A 670 -5.88 -6.92 46.75
CA GLY A 670 -7.24 -7.36 46.47
C GLY A 670 -7.64 -7.39 44.99
N PHE A 671 -6.70 -7.65 44.06
CA PHE A 671 -6.98 -7.80 42.62
C PHE A 671 -5.87 -8.57 41.90
N THR A 672 -6.11 -8.93 40.65
CA THR A 672 -5.13 -9.46 39.70
C THR A 672 -5.02 -8.52 38.51
N ILE A 673 -3.81 -8.14 38.09
CA ILE A 673 -3.59 -7.47 36.79
C ILE A 673 -3.25 -8.54 35.75
N THR A 674 -3.89 -8.47 34.59
CA THR A 674 -3.70 -9.42 33.48
C THR A 674 -3.03 -8.82 32.26
N LYS A 675 -3.12 -7.50 32.08
CA LYS A 675 -2.55 -6.78 30.94
C LYS A 675 -2.48 -5.27 31.21
N VAL A 676 -1.46 -4.61 30.67
CA VAL A 676 -1.37 -3.14 30.59
C VAL A 676 -1.06 -2.75 29.15
N GLU A 677 -1.83 -1.81 28.62
CA GLU A 677 -1.68 -1.24 27.28
C GLU A 677 -1.37 0.25 27.37
N LEU A 678 -0.54 0.73 26.44
CA LEU A 678 -0.41 2.14 26.11
C LEU A 678 -1.15 2.38 24.80
N ILE A 679 -2.08 3.33 24.80
CA ILE A 679 -2.95 3.65 23.67
C ILE A 679 -2.56 5.07 23.23
N PRO A 680 -2.03 5.27 22.02
CA PRO A 680 -1.71 6.60 21.52
C PRO A 680 -2.96 7.48 21.45
N ALA A 681 -2.83 8.77 21.84
CA ALA A 681 -3.92 9.75 21.83
C ALA A 681 -4.38 10.16 20.42
#